data_AF-A0A3Q7PWS4-F1
#
_entry.id   AF-A0A3Q7PWS4-F1
#
_cell.length_a   1.000
_cell.length_b   1.000
_cell.length_c   1.000
_cell.angle_alpha   90.00
_cell.angle_beta   90.00
_cell.angle_gamma   90.00
#
_symmetry.space_group_name_H-M   'P 1'
#
loop_
_entity.id
_entity.type
_entity.pdbx_description
1 polymer ?
#
loop_
_entity_poly.entity_id
_entity_poly.type
_entity_poly.pdbx_seq_one_letter_code
_entity_poly.pdbx_strand_id
1 'polypeptide(L)'
;MKLMTSLVRVALQLSLHKDNNQRQFEAERNKGPGQRAPERLESLLEKRKELQEHQEEIEGMMNALFRGVFVHRYRDVLPEIRAICIEEIGSWMQSYSTSFLTDSYLKYIGWTLHDKHREVRLKCLKALKGLYSSRDLTARLELFTSRFKDRMVSMVMDREYDVAVEAVKLLTLILKNMEGVLTDADCEGIYPVVYASNRALASAAGEFLYWKLFYSECETRTVGGRQRRRSPRAQRTFFHLLLSFFVESELHNHAAYLVDSLWDCAGSQLKDWESLTSLLLEKDQSACRVIAGGGDLSPPNLGDVQESTLIEILVSSVRQASEGHPPVGRITGRKGLTPKERKIQADDKVKLTEHLIPLLPQLLAKFSADAEKVAPLLQLLNYFDLNIYCTRRLEKHLELFLQQLQEVVVKHAEPAVLEAGAHALYLLCNPEFTFFGRVDFARSQLVDLLTDRFQQELEELLQSSFLDEDEVYSLAATLKRLSAFYNAHDLSRWELYEPCYQLLQKAVDTGEVPHQVILPALTLVYFSILWTLTHLSGSDASQKQLLNLKGRMVAFCELCQSCLSDVDSDIQEQAFVLLSDLLLIFSPQMIVGGRDFLRPLVFFPEATLQSELASFLMDHVFIQPGELGSGHSQEDHLQIEQLHQRRRLLAGFCKLLLYGVLEMDAASDVFKHYNKFYNDYGDIIKETLTRARQIDRSHCSRILLLSLKQLYTELLQEQGPQGLSELPAFSEMRDLARRFALSFGPQQLQNRDLVVTLHKEGIKFSLSELPPAGSSGQPPNLAFLELLSEFSPRLFHQDKQLLRSYLEKCLQRVSQSPDGPWGPVTTYCHSLSPVENTAEASSQSYPRSKKRRTEGPSRRQKGDASSSQEESLQLNSIPPSPTLTSTAVKRGQPLRGLEEVEEEGSSEPELTQGQPLSGNQRSRFSSPRRFRTLLNPSGPGLGTRLTRLSLMEEDEEELESHNELSEEWQDADKHSSPSEHGLDLLDSTELNFEDF
;
A
#
# COMPACT_ATOMS: atom_id res chain seq x y z
N MET A 1 4.31 -32.25 -26.50
CA MET A 1 3.80 -31.10 -27.29
C MET A 1 4.79 -30.61 -28.35
N LYS A 2 6.00 -30.15 -28.02
CA LYS A 2 6.99 -29.61 -29.00
C LYS A 2 7.13 -30.39 -30.33
N LEU A 3 7.03 -31.72 -30.34
CA LEU A 3 7.00 -32.55 -31.57
C LEU A 3 5.84 -32.18 -32.52
N MET A 4 4.62 -32.02 -32.01
CA MET A 4 3.45 -31.53 -32.75
C MET A 4 3.75 -30.15 -33.36
N THR A 5 4.36 -29.26 -32.58
CA THR A 5 4.76 -27.91 -33.00
C THR A 5 5.77 -27.93 -34.15
N SER A 6 6.64 -28.94 -34.22
CA SER A 6 7.50 -29.19 -35.38
C SER A 6 6.72 -29.71 -36.59
N LEU A 7 5.78 -30.65 -36.40
CA LEU A 7 4.93 -31.15 -37.48
C LEU A 7 4.03 -30.07 -38.09
N VAL A 8 3.47 -29.16 -37.27
CA VAL A 8 2.69 -28.01 -37.74
C VAL A 8 3.52 -27.10 -38.66
N ARG A 9 4.82 -26.92 -38.38
CA ARG A 9 5.74 -26.17 -39.26
C ARG A 9 6.01 -26.90 -40.58
N VAL A 10 6.15 -28.23 -40.54
CA VAL A 10 6.30 -29.05 -41.76
C VAL A 10 5.02 -29.03 -42.61
N ALA A 11 3.84 -29.15 -41.98
CA ALA A 11 2.54 -29.05 -42.66
C ALA A 11 2.35 -27.69 -43.35
N LEU A 12 2.69 -26.58 -42.67
CA LEU A 12 2.70 -25.25 -43.25
C LEU A 12 3.65 -25.15 -44.46
N GLN A 13 4.87 -25.70 -44.36
CA GLN A 13 5.83 -25.71 -45.48
C GLN A 13 5.31 -26.54 -46.67
N LEU A 14 4.73 -27.72 -46.42
CA LEU A 14 4.09 -28.54 -47.46
C LEU A 14 2.92 -27.82 -48.12
N SER A 15 2.07 -27.12 -47.35
CA SER A 15 0.98 -26.29 -47.87
C SER A 15 1.50 -25.18 -48.79
N LEU A 16 2.56 -24.47 -48.40
CA LEU A 16 3.19 -23.43 -49.23
C LEU A 16 3.86 -24.01 -50.48
N HIS A 17 4.45 -25.20 -50.40
CA HIS A 17 5.01 -25.92 -51.55
C HIS A 17 3.92 -26.37 -52.53
N LYS A 18 2.78 -26.85 -52.01
CA LYS A 18 1.58 -27.25 -52.76
C LYS A 18 0.93 -26.06 -53.48
N ASP A 19 0.78 -24.91 -52.81
CA ASP A 19 0.31 -23.67 -53.44
C ASP A 19 1.25 -23.20 -54.57
N ASN A 20 2.57 -23.26 -54.34
CA ASN A 20 3.55 -22.88 -55.35
C ASN A 20 3.59 -23.85 -56.54
N ASN A 21 3.47 -25.15 -56.30
CA ASN A 21 3.30 -26.17 -57.35
C ASN A 21 2.00 -25.93 -58.14
N GLN A 22 0.88 -25.62 -57.48
CA GLN A 22 -0.39 -25.33 -58.14
C GLN A 22 -0.30 -24.09 -59.03
N ARG A 23 0.33 -23.00 -58.55
CA ARG A 23 0.62 -21.80 -59.35
C ARG A 23 1.51 -22.10 -60.56
N GLN A 24 2.53 -22.96 -60.41
CA GLN A 24 3.38 -23.39 -61.52
C GLN A 24 2.61 -24.23 -62.54
N PHE A 25 1.74 -25.14 -62.10
CA PHE A 25 0.87 -25.93 -62.96
C PHE A 25 -0.11 -25.06 -63.74
N GLU A 26 -0.76 -24.10 -63.09
CA GLU A 26 -1.64 -23.13 -63.73
C GLU A 26 -0.90 -22.23 -64.73
N ALA A 27 0.29 -21.73 -64.37
CA ALA A 27 1.12 -20.92 -65.26
C ALA A 27 1.58 -21.70 -66.51
N GLU A 28 1.95 -22.97 -66.37
CA GLU A 28 2.30 -23.83 -67.51
C GLU A 28 1.06 -24.18 -68.36
N ARG A 29 -0.08 -24.46 -67.72
CA ARG A 29 -1.35 -24.77 -68.38
C ARG A 29 -1.87 -23.60 -69.20
N ASN A 30 -1.74 -22.38 -68.69
CA ASN A 30 -2.24 -21.16 -69.32
C ASN A 30 -1.38 -20.66 -70.50
N LYS A 31 -0.23 -21.29 -70.77
CA LYS A 31 0.54 -21.02 -72.01
C LYS A 31 -0.25 -21.44 -73.26
N GLY A 32 0.02 -20.72 -74.35
CA GLY A 32 -0.53 -21.04 -75.68
C GLY A 32 -0.03 -22.40 -76.22
N PRO A 33 -0.72 -23.01 -77.20
CA PRO A 33 -0.49 -24.38 -77.62
C PRO A 33 0.96 -24.71 -78.05
N GLY A 34 1.69 -23.75 -78.64
CA GLY A 34 3.09 -23.90 -79.06
C GLY A 34 4.14 -23.58 -78.00
N GLN A 35 3.76 -23.24 -76.76
CA GLN A 35 4.68 -22.89 -75.66
C GLN A 35 4.47 -23.74 -74.39
N ARG A 36 3.42 -24.56 -74.35
CA ARG A 36 3.05 -25.45 -73.24
C ARG A 36 3.83 -26.76 -73.33
N ALA A 37 4.62 -27.10 -72.31
CA ALA A 37 5.31 -28.39 -72.26
C ALA A 37 4.42 -29.47 -71.59
N PRO A 38 4.00 -30.55 -72.29
CA PRO A 38 3.12 -31.57 -71.72
C PRO A 38 3.80 -32.38 -70.62
N GLU A 39 5.03 -32.83 -70.84
CA GLU A 39 5.86 -33.56 -69.85
C GLU A 39 6.02 -32.77 -68.54
N ARG A 40 6.10 -31.43 -68.63
CA ARG A 40 6.19 -30.55 -67.47
C ARG A 40 4.86 -30.43 -66.72
N LEU A 41 3.74 -30.48 -67.41
CA LEU A 41 2.42 -30.54 -66.76
C LEU A 41 2.20 -31.87 -66.04
N GLU A 42 2.63 -32.97 -66.65
CA GLU A 42 2.58 -34.32 -66.06
C GLU A 42 3.48 -34.41 -64.82
N SER A 43 4.73 -33.99 -64.91
CA SER A 43 5.65 -33.91 -63.77
C SER A 43 5.13 -32.99 -62.65
N LEU A 44 4.48 -31.86 -62.98
CA LEU A 44 3.87 -30.99 -61.97
C LEU A 44 2.63 -31.62 -61.30
N LEU A 45 1.87 -32.47 -62.00
CA LEU A 45 0.75 -33.24 -61.43
C LEU A 45 1.24 -34.38 -60.54
N GLU A 46 2.29 -35.09 -60.94
CA GLU A 46 2.95 -36.11 -60.11
C GLU A 46 3.50 -35.48 -58.82
N LYS A 47 4.23 -34.36 -58.95
CA LYS A 47 4.70 -33.56 -57.81
C LYS A 47 3.56 -33.08 -56.90
N ARG A 48 2.39 -32.75 -57.48
CA ARG A 48 1.20 -32.39 -56.70
C ARG A 48 0.64 -33.57 -55.90
N LYS A 49 0.69 -34.78 -56.46
CA LYS A 49 0.26 -36.02 -55.80
C LYS A 49 1.20 -36.40 -54.66
N GLU A 50 2.52 -36.36 -54.87
CA GLU A 50 3.52 -36.54 -53.80
C GLU A 50 3.27 -35.56 -52.63
N LEU A 51 3.06 -34.28 -52.92
CA LEU A 51 2.81 -33.25 -51.90
C LEU A 51 1.46 -33.41 -51.18
N GLN A 52 0.48 -34.05 -51.81
CA GLN A 52 -0.78 -34.44 -51.18
C GLN A 52 -0.58 -35.62 -50.22
N GLU A 53 0.10 -36.67 -50.67
CA GLU A 53 0.36 -37.88 -49.88
C GLU A 53 1.22 -37.57 -48.64
N HIS A 54 2.28 -36.77 -48.78
CA HIS A 54 3.06 -36.28 -47.63
C HIS A 54 2.24 -35.37 -46.69
N GLN A 55 1.28 -34.59 -47.20
CA GLN A 55 0.40 -33.78 -46.34
C GLN A 55 -0.52 -34.68 -45.51
N GLU A 56 -1.12 -35.71 -46.12
CA GLU A 56 -2.00 -36.67 -45.43
C GLU A 56 -1.26 -37.48 -44.35
N GLU A 57 0.00 -37.88 -44.60
CA GLU A 57 0.83 -38.56 -43.59
C GLU A 57 1.13 -37.65 -42.38
N ILE A 58 1.55 -36.40 -42.62
CA ILE A 58 1.83 -35.43 -41.55
C ILE A 58 0.55 -35.09 -40.78
N GLU A 59 -0.59 -34.92 -41.46
CA GLU A 59 -1.89 -34.73 -40.81
C GLU A 59 -2.34 -35.95 -40.00
N GLY A 60 -2.04 -37.16 -40.46
CA GLY A 60 -2.25 -38.40 -39.70
C GLY A 60 -1.46 -38.43 -38.39
N MET A 61 -0.16 -38.13 -38.44
CA MET A 61 0.69 -38.03 -37.24
C MET A 61 0.23 -36.91 -36.29
N MET A 62 -0.15 -35.74 -36.84
CA MET A 62 -0.68 -34.64 -36.04
C MET A 62 -1.99 -35.03 -35.32
N ASN A 63 -2.92 -35.69 -36.02
CA ASN A 63 -4.16 -36.20 -35.41
C ASN A 63 -3.89 -37.25 -34.33
N ALA A 64 -2.92 -38.15 -34.53
CA ALA A 64 -2.54 -39.16 -33.55
C ALA A 64 -1.99 -38.52 -32.25
N LEU A 65 -1.09 -37.54 -32.36
CA LEU A 65 -0.57 -36.79 -31.20
C LEU A 65 -1.66 -35.95 -30.52
N PHE A 66 -2.57 -35.36 -31.30
CA PHE A 66 -3.65 -34.53 -30.75
C PHE A 66 -4.65 -35.37 -29.95
N ARG A 67 -5.18 -36.45 -30.54
CA ARG A 67 -6.13 -37.34 -29.88
C ARG A 67 -5.47 -38.13 -28.73
N GLY A 68 -4.32 -38.77 -28.98
CA GLY A 68 -3.66 -39.64 -28.02
C GLY A 68 -2.94 -38.94 -26.87
N VAL A 69 -2.60 -37.65 -27.01
CA VAL A 69 -1.88 -36.89 -25.96
C VAL A 69 -2.61 -35.61 -25.58
N PHE A 70 -2.85 -34.68 -26.51
CA PHE A 70 -3.38 -33.35 -26.16
C PHE A 70 -4.75 -33.41 -25.46
N VAL A 71 -5.70 -34.16 -26.03
CA VAL A 71 -7.08 -34.29 -25.51
C VAL A 71 -7.16 -34.91 -24.10
N HIS A 72 -6.08 -35.54 -23.63
CA HIS A 72 -5.95 -36.04 -22.26
C HIS A 72 -5.12 -35.10 -21.35
N ARG A 73 -4.07 -34.45 -21.88
CA ARG A 73 -3.09 -33.67 -21.10
C ARG A 73 -3.42 -32.18 -20.93
N TYR A 74 -4.33 -31.60 -21.73
CA TYR A 74 -4.82 -30.22 -21.47
C TYR A 74 -5.61 -30.10 -20.16
N ARG A 75 -6.05 -31.24 -19.61
CA ARG A 75 -6.85 -31.41 -18.38
C ARG A 75 -6.20 -32.40 -17.40
N ASP A 76 -4.87 -32.45 -17.42
CA ASP A 76 -4.10 -33.25 -16.45
C ASP A 76 -4.27 -32.72 -15.01
N VAL A 77 -3.92 -33.51 -13.99
CA VAL A 77 -3.96 -33.07 -12.59
C VAL A 77 -2.90 -32.00 -12.33
N LEU A 78 -1.72 -32.15 -12.95
CA LEU A 78 -0.60 -31.22 -12.79
C LEU A 78 -0.78 -29.94 -13.63
N PRO A 79 -0.79 -28.73 -13.02
CA PRO A 79 -1.05 -27.47 -13.73
C PRO A 79 0.02 -27.16 -14.77
N GLU A 80 1.27 -27.55 -14.55
CA GLU A 80 2.39 -27.32 -15.46
C GLU A 80 2.17 -28.06 -16.79
N ILE A 81 1.61 -29.28 -16.72
CA ILE A 81 1.27 -30.09 -17.90
C ILE A 81 0.13 -29.42 -18.68
N ARG A 82 -0.91 -28.90 -17.99
CA ARG A 82 -2.00 -28.14 -18.63
C ARG A 82 -1.45 -26.87 -19.29
N ALA A 83 -0.61 -26.11 -18.60
CA ALA A 83 0.02 -24.88 -19.07
C ALA A 83 0.86 -25.12 -20.34
N ILE A 84 1.66 -26.20 -20.39
CA ILE A 84 2.42 -26.61 -21.58
C ILE A 84 1.50 -26.97 -22.76
N CYS A 85 0.35 -27.58 -22.51
CA CYS A 85 -0.62 -27.89 -23.56
C CYS A 85 -1.22 -26.61 -24.15
N ILE A 86 -1.66 -25.67 -23.31
CA ILE A 86 -2.27 -24.40 -23.71
C ILE A 86 -1.28 -23.49 -24.47
N GLU A 87 -0.03 -23.41 -24.03
CA GLU A 87 1.00 -22.63 -24.72
C GLU A 87 1.23 -23.11 -26.16
N GLU A 88 1.30 -24.44 -26.34
CA GLU A 88 1.66 -25.04 -27.62
C GLU A 88 0.48 -25.01 -28.60
N ILE A 89 -0.77 -25.24 -28.17
CA ILE A 89 -1.94 -25.09 -29.06
C ILE A 89 -2.13 -23.63 -29.51
N GLY A 90 -1.86 -22.65 -28.64
CA GLY A 90 -1.80 -21.23 -29.03
C GLY A 90 -0.72 -20.97 -30.09
N SER A 91 0.45 -21.58 -29.94
CA SER A 91 1.52 -21.51 -30.94
C SER A 91 1.12 -22.15 -32.28
N TRP A 92 0.37 -23.25 -32.29
CA TRP A 92 -0.14 -23.88 -33.53
C TRP A 92 -1.15 -22.96 -34.24
N MET A 93 -2.11 -22.40 -33.50
CA MET A 93 -3.08 -21.43 -34.03
C MET A 93 -2.41 -20.20 -34.64
N GLN A 94 -1.37 -19.66 -33.99
CA GLN A 94 -0.64 -18.50 -34.49
C GLN A 94 0.26 -18.85 -35.68
N SER A 95 0.85 -20.05 -35.72
CA SER A 95 1.78 -20.48 -36.78
C SER A 95 1.09 -20.91 -38.07
N TYR A 96 -0.04 -21.63 -37.98
CA TYR A 96 -0.76 -22.20 -39.13
C TYR A 96 -2.27 -21.98 -38.99
N SER A 97 -2.65 -20.71 -38.86
CA SER A 97 -4.02 -20.26 -38.56
C SER A 97 -5.08 -20.76 -39.56
N THR A 98 -4.72 -20.97 -40.83
CA THR A 98 -5.64 -21.52 -41.84
C THR A 98 -6.15 -22.91 -41.49
N SER A 99 -5.35 -23.72 -40.78
CA SER A 99 -5.69 -25.08 -40.33
C SER A 99 -6.11 -25.14 -38.84
N PHE A 100 -5.43 -24.40 -37.96
CA PHE A 100 -5.62 -24.51 -36.50
C PHE A 100 -6.48 -23.43 -35.85
N LEU A 101 -6.73 -22.28 -36.49
CA LEU A 101 -7.57 -21.23 -35.93
C LEU A 101 -9.04 -21.47 -36.30
N THR A 102 -9.67 -22.39 -35.55
CA THR A 102 -11.07 -22.84 -35.67
C THR A 102 -11.64 -23.18 -34.30
N ASP A 103 -12.97 -23.14 -34.14
CA ASP A 103 -13.66 -23.40 -32.85
C ASP A 103 -13.35 -24.78 -32.24
N SER A 104 -13.13 -25.78 -33.10
CA SER A 104 -12.70 -27.13 -32.73
C SER A 104 -11.42 -27.15 -31.87
N TYR A 105 -10.53 -26.17 -32.04
CA TYR A 105 -9.32 -25.99 -31.25
C TYR A 105 -9.44 -24.85 -30.23
N LEU A 106 -10.09 -23.73 -30.58
CA LEU A 106 -10.24 -22.56 -29.69
C LEU A 106 -10.98 -22.90 -28.39
N LYS A 107 -11.95 -23.82 -28.43
CA LYS A 107 -12.71 -24.26 -27.24
C LYS A 107 -11.82 -24.71 -26.07
N TYR A 108 -10.66 -25.30 -26.33
CA TYR A 108 -9.75 -25.76 -25.27
C TYR A 108 -9.16 -24.58 -24.49
N ILE A 109 -8.78 -23.49 -25.16
CA ILE A 109 -8.32 -22.27 -24.49
C ILE A 109 -9.49 -21.62 -23.73
N GLY A 110 -10.67 -21.53 -24.35
CA GLY A 110 -11.87 -20.94 -23.73
C GLY A 110 -12.32 -21.66 -22.45
N TRP A 111 -12.31 -22.98 -22.44
CA TRP A 111 -12.55 -23.76 -21.22
C TRP A 111 -11.49 -23.48 -20.16
N THR A 112 -10.20 -23.55 -20.52
CA THR A 112 -9.09 -23.41 -19.56
C THR A 112 -8.85 -21.97 -19.08
N LEU A 113 -9.57 -20.95 -19.58
CA LEU A 113 -9.70 -19.64 -18.90
C LEU A 113 -10.34 -19.76 -17.49
N HIS A 114 -10.97 -20.88 -17.18
CA HIS A 114 -11.62 -21.18 -15.89
C HIS A 114 -10.76 -22.07 -14.97
N ASP A 115 -9.50 -22.32 -15.32
CA ASP A 115 -8.57 -23.14 -14.51
C ASP A 115 -8.35 -22.52 -13.12
N LYS A 116 -8.23 -23.35 -12.09
CA LYS A 116 -7.98 -22.91 -10.71
C LYS A 116 -6.56 -22.35 -10.52
N HIS A 117 -5.58 -22.75 -11.33
CA HIS A 117 -4.18 -22.36 -11.16
C HIS A 117 -3.79 -21.18 -12.06
N ARG A 118 -3.08 -20.20 -11.47
CA ARG A 118 -2.71 -18.92 -12.11
C ARG A 118 -1.98 -19.08 -13.43
N GLU A 119 -1.03 -20.00 -13.49
CA GLU A 119 -0.13 -20.21 -14.62
C GLU A 119 -0.87 -20.69 -15.86
N VAL A 120 -1.89 -21.53 -15.70
CA VAL A 120 -2.66 -22.06 -16.82
C VAL A 120 -3.56 -20.95 -17.39
N ARG A 121 -4.22 -20.17 -16.52
CA ARG A 121 -4.96 -18.95 -16.93
C ARG A 121 -4.04 -17.95 -17.64
N LEU A 122 -2.84 -17.74 -17.13
CA LEU A 122 -1.82 -16.85 -17.71
C LEU A 122 -1.35 -17.31 -19.09
N LYS A 123 -1.20 -18.63 -19.33
CA LYS A 123 -0.90 -19.17 -20.67
C LYS A 123 -2.09 -19.01 -21.62
N CYS A 124 -3.34 -19.19 -21.16
CA CYS A 124 -4.53 -18.93 -21.98
C CYS A 124 -4.56 -17.47 -22.48
N LEU A 125 -4.39 -16.50 -21.58
CA LEU A 125 -4.37 -15.08 -21.93
C LEU A 125 -3.21 -14.74 -22.89
N LYS A 126 -2.00 -15.25 -22.63
CA LYS A 126 -0.83 -15.02 -23.50
C LYS A 126 -0.99 -15.62 -24.88
N ALA A 127 -1.60 -16.80 -24.99
CA ALA A 127 -1.96 -17.42 -26.26
C ALA A 127 -2.97 -16.56 -27.04
N LEU A 128 -4.08 -16.16 -26.40
CA LEU A 128 -5.08 -15.28 -27.02
C LEU A 128 -4.47 -13.95 -27.46
N LYS A 129 -3.65 -13.31 -26.62
CA LYS A 129 -2.96 -12.04 -26.92
C LYS A 129 -2.13 -12.14 -28.20
N GLY A 130 -1.47 -13.28 -28.45
CA GLY A 130 -0.75 -13.56 -29.69
C GLY A 130 -1.65 -13.66 -30.94
N LEU A 131 -2.91 -14.06 -30.79
CA LEU A 131 -3.88 -14.15 -31.88
C LEU A 131 -4.55 -12.79 -32.18
N TYR A 132 -5.09 -12.11 -31.16
CA TYR A 132 -5.70 -10.78 -31.30
C TYR A 132 -4.70 -9.68 -31.69
N SER A 133 -3.38 -9.94 -31.60
CA SER A 133 -2.35 -9.03 -32.13
C SER A 133 -2.39 -8.86 -33.66
N SER A 134 -3.01 -9.81 -34.40
CA SER A 134 -3.13 -9.73 -35.86
C SER A 134 -4.57 -9.44 -36.30
N ARG A 135 -4.77 -8.31 -36.99
CA ARG A 135 -6.07 -7.91 -37.56
C ARG A 135 -6.57 -8.86 -38.65
N ASP A 136 -5.70 -9.64 -39.28
CA ASP A 136 -6.10 -10.64 -40.28
C ASP A 136 -6.71 -11.90 -39.64
N LEU A 137 -6.54 -12.08 -38.32
CA LEU A 137 -7.04 -13.23 -37.57
C LEU A 137 -8.32 -12.94 -36.78
N THR A 138 -8.65 -11.68 -36.50
CA THR A 138 -9.78 -11.32 -35.62
C THR A 138 -11.14 -11.75 -36.15
N ALA A 139 -11.34 -11.75 -37.48
CA ALA A 139 -12.56 -12.26 -38.11
C ALA A 139 -12.83 -13.76 -37.82
N ARG A 140 -11.78 -14.56 -37.52
CA ARG A 140 -11.91 -15.96 -37.08
C ARG A 140 -12.11 -16.10 -35.57
N LEU A 141 -12.00 -15.01 -34.82
CA LEU A 141 -12.16 -14.97 -33.36
C LEU A 141 -13.54 -14.43 -32.94
N GLU A 142 -14.34 -13.83 -33.82
CA GLU A 142 -15.62 -13.17 -33.46
C GLU A 142 -16.54 -14.04 -32.60
N LEU A 143 -16.81 -15.28 -32.99
CA LEU A 143 -17.66 -16.21 -32.23
C LEU A 143 -17.05 -16.60 -30.88
N PHE A 144 -15.74 -16.84 -30.83
CA PHE A 144 -15.02 -17.12 -29.58
C PHE A 144 -15.04 -15.91 -28.64
N THR A 145 -14.83 -14.71 -29.18
CA THR A 145 -14.82 -13.46 -28.44
C THR A 145 -16.20 -13.22 -27.85
N SER A 146 -17.26 -13.28 -28.66
CA SER A 146 -18.66 -13.18 -28.22
C SER A 146 -18.99 -14.15 -27.08
N ARG A 147 -18.53 -15.41 -27.17
CA ARG A 147 -18.79 -16.43 -26.15
C ARG A 147 -17.99 -16.27 -24.85
N PHE A 148 -16.77 -15.74 -24.90
CA PHE A 148 -15.86 -15.69 -23.74
C PHE A 148 -15.49 -14.28 -23.26
N LYS A 149 -16.03 -13.21 -23.88
CA LYS A 149 -15.81 -11.80 -23.50
C LYS A 149 -16.05 -11.58 -22.02
N ASP A 150 -17.20 -11.98 -21.49
CA ASP A 150 -17.57 -11.77 -20.08
C ASP A 150 -16.56 -12.44 -19.13
N ARG A 151 -16.04 -13.63 -19.49
CA ARG A 151 -14.96 -14.28 -18.73
C ARG A 151 -13.67 -13.47 -18.81
N MET A 152 -13.26 -13.01 -19.99
CA MET A 152 -12.05 -12.20 -20.15
C MET A 152 -12.12 -10.87 -19.39
N VAL A 153 -13.30 -10.21 -19.37
CA VAL A 153 -13.56 -9.03 -18.53
C VAL A 153 -13.50 -9.38 -17.04
N SER A 154 -14.13 -10.48 -16.60
CA SER A 154 -14.04 -10.92 -15.19
C SER A 154 -12.61 -11.23 -14.72
N MET A 155 -11.70 -11.59 -15.64
CA MET A 155 -10.29 -11.88 -15.33
C MET A 155 -9.46 -10.63 -15.09
N VAL A 156 -10.00 -9.43 -15.30
CA VAL A 156 -9.41 -8.18 -14.80
C VAL A 156 -9.46 -8.12 -13.26
N MET A 157 -10.40 -8.85 -12.65
CA MET A 157 -10.56 -9.02 -11.20
C MET A 157 -10.14 -10.44 -10.75
N ASP A 158 -9.10 -11.00 -11.35
CA ASP A 158 -8.51 -12.28 -10.95
C ASP A 158 -7.66 -12.11 -9.66
N ARG A 159 -7.65 -13.11 -8.76
CA ARG A 159 -6.88 -13.10 -7.49
C ARG A 159 -5.38 -12.87 -7.70
N GLU A 160 -4.87 -13.16 -8.90
CA GLU A 160 -3.45 -13.14 -9.22
C GLU A 160 -3.15 -11.98 -10.19
N TYR A 161 -2.48 -10.93 -9.70
CA TYR A 161 -2.24 -9.70 -10.47
C TYR A 161 -1.62 -9.93 -11.86
N ASP A 162 -0.71 -10.90 -12.02
CA ASP A 162 -0.12 -11.27 -13.31
C ASP A 162 -1.16 -11.72 -14.35
N VAL A 163 -2.25 -12.36 -13.91
CA VAL A 163 -3.37 -12.78 -14.76
C VAL A 163 -4.22 -11.57 -15.13
N ALA A 164 -4.56 -10.72 -14.15
CA ALA A 164 -5.32 -9.48 -14.37
C ALA A 164 -4.60 -8.52 -15.34
N VAL A 165 -3.29 -8.33 -15.16
CA VAL A 165 -2.42 -7.51 -16.02
C VAL A 165 -2.48 -7.96 -17.49
N GLU A 166 -2.46 -9.27 -17.74
CA GLU A 166 -2.51 -9.81 -19.10
C GLU A 166 -3.95 -9.87 -19.65
N ALA A 167 -4.97 -9.92 -18.79
CA ALA A 167 -6.38 -9.80 -19.18
C ALA A 167 -6.71 -8.38 -19.66
N VAL A 168 -6.28 -7.34 -18.93
CA VAL A 168 -6.44 -5.95 -19.37
C VAL A 168 -5.72 -5.71 -20.71
N LYS A 169 -4.46 -6.15 -20.86
CA LYS A 169 -3.73 -6.02 -22.14
C LYS A 169 -4.40 -6.77 -23.30
N LEU A 170 -5.05 -7.90 -23.04
CA LEU A 170 -5.82 -8.65 -24.03
C LEU A 170 -7.07 -7.84 -24.45
N LEU A 171 -7.80 -7.27 -23.50
CA LEU A 171 -8.96 -6.40 -23.76
C LEU A 171 -8.54 -5.12 -24.50
N THR A 172 -7.37 -4.56 -24.20
CA THR A 172 -6.78 -3.44 -24.96
C THR A 172 -6.49 -3.81 -26.41
N LEU A 173 -6.09 -5.05 -26.73
CA LEU A 173 -5.96 -5.51 -28.13
C LEU A 173 -7.32 -5.72 -28.80
N ILE A 174 -8.31 -6.26 -28.08
CA ILE A 174 -9.67 -6.43 -28.61
C ILE A 174 -10.26 -5.05 -28.96
N LEU A 175 -10.15 -4.06 -28.07
CA LEU A 175 -10.53 -2.66 -28.29
C LEU A 175 -9.86 -2.07 -29.55
N LYS A 176 -8.55 -2.31 -29.73
CA LYS A 176 -7.77 -1.79 -30.86
C LYS A 176 -8.06 -2.46 -32.21
N ASN A 177 -8.54 -3.70 -32.22
CA ASN A 177 -8.59 -4.54 -33.43
C ASN A 177 -9.98 -5.12 -33.75
N MET A 178 -10.99 -4.92 -32.88
CA MET A 178 -12.37 -5.37 -33.06
C MET A 178 -13.35 -4.30 -32.59
N GLU A 179 -13.65 -3.34 -33.47
CA GLU A 179 -14.56 -2.23 -33.20
C GLU A 179 -15.95 -2.73 -32.79
N GLY A 180 -16.51 -2.17 -31.71
CA GLY A 180 -17.86 -2.47 -31.22
C GLY A 180 -18.03 -3.77 -30.41
N VAL A 181 -16.97 -4.55 -30.18
CA VAL A 181 -17.07 -5.83 -29.43
C VAL A 181 -17.12 -5.65 -27.89
N LEU A 182 -16.46 -4.61 -27.37
CA LEU A 182 -16.57 -4.22 -25.96
C LEU A 182 -17.65 -3.14 -25.83
N THR A 183 -18.67 -3.42 -25.03
CA THR A 183 -19.72 -2.46 -24.66
C THR A 183 -19.18 -1.46 -23.65
N ASP A 184 -19.90 -0.37 -23.39
CA ASP A 184 -19.50 0.61 -22.38
C ASP A 184 -19.53 0.01 -20.97
N ALA A 185 -20.48 -0.85 -20.65
CA ALA A 185 -20.52 -1.63 -19.41
C ALA A 185 -19.34 -2.60 -19.24
N ASP A 186 -18.78 -3.14 -20.34
CA ASP A 186 -17.52 -3.92 -20.29
C ASP A 186 -16.31 -3.03 -19.96
N CYS A 187 -16.34 -1.77 -20.39
CA CYS A 187 -15.29 -0.79 -20.15
C CYS A 187 -15.37 -0.23 -18.72
N GLU A 188 -16.58 0.05 -18.22
CA GLU A 188 -16.87 0.44 -16.84
C GLU A 188 -16.36 -0.60 -15.83
N GLY A 189 -16.43 -1.90 -16.17
CA GLY A 189 -15.82 -2.97 -15.36
C GLY A 189 -14.29 -2.94 -15.29
N ILE A 190 -13.62 -2.11 -16.11
CA ILE A 190 -12.15 -1.97 -16.18
C ILE A 190 -11.71 -0.61 -15.61
N TYR A 191 -12.54 0.44 -15.69
CA TYR A 191 -12.17 1.79 -15.26
C TYR A 191 -11.71 1.91 -13.79
N PRO A 192 -12.31 1.25 -12.76
CA PRO A 192 -11.84 1.32 -11.38
C PRO A 192 -10.38 0.87 -11.18
N VAL A 193 -9.88 0.04 -12.08
CA VAL A 193 -8.58 -0.61 -11.98
C VAL A 193 -7.43 0.38 -12.16
N VAL A 194 -7.68 1.58 -12.71
CA VAL A 194 -6.68 2.67 -12.72
C VAL A 194 -6.33 3.17 -11.31
N TYR A 195 -7.13 2.86 -10.29
CA TYR A 195 -6.85 3.19 -8.89
C TYR A 195 -6.22 2.03 -8.11
N ALA A 196 -6.01 0.85 -8.73
CA ALA A 196 -5.45 -0.33 -8.04
C ALA A 196 -4.07 -0.06 -7.39
N SER A 197 -3.82 -0.71 -6.26
CA SER A 197 -2.53 -0.67 -5.54
C SER A 197 -1.39 -1.28 -6.36
N ASN A 198 -1.66 -2.36 -7.10
CA ASN A 198 -0.68 -2.96 -8.01
C ASN A 198 -0.47 -2.06 -9.25
N ARG A 199 0.67 -1.34 -9.30
CA ARG A 199 0.99 -0.44 -10.42
C ARG A 199 0.97 -1.14 -11.78
N ALA A 200 1.46 -2.38 -11.90
CA ALA A 200 1.51 -3.05 -13.20
C ALA A 200 0.12 -3.30 -13.78
N LEU A 201 -0.88 -3.54 -12.92
CA LEU A 201 -2.28 -3.64 -13.28
C LEU A 201 -2.87 -2.25 -13.57
N ALA A 202 -2.61 -1.27 -12.72
CA ALA A 202 -3.12 0.08 -12.86
C ALA A 202 -2.63 0.80 -14.12
N SER A 203 -1.35 0.69 -14.47
CA SER A 203 -0.79 1.21 -15.74
C SER A 203 -1.30 0.46 -16.98
N ALA A 204 -1.64 -0.82 -16.85
CA ALA A 204 -2.31 -1.55 -17.94
C ALA A 204 -3.75 -1.04 -18.18
N ALA A 205 -4.48 -0.75 -17.09
CA ALA A 205 -5.79 -0.11 -17.17
C ALA A 205 -5.70 1.34 -17.67
N GLY A 206 -4.64 2.07 -17.31
CA GLY A 206 -4.31 3.38 -17.88
C GLY A 206 -4.07 3.32 -19.38
N GLU A 207 -3.39 2.28 -19.89
CA GLU A 207 -3.29 2.07 -21.34
C GLU A 207 -4.67 1.80 -21.97
N PHE A 208 -5.49 0.92 -21.37
CA PHE A 208 -6.86 0.67 -21.87
C PHE A 208 -7.68 1.97 -21.95
N LEU A 209 -7.65 2.78 -20.90
CA LEU A 209 -8.35 4.06 -20.81
C LEU A 209 -7.83 5.06 -21.85
N TYR A 210 -6.52 5.14 -22.05
CA TYR A 210 -5.89 5.97 -23.09
C TYR A 210 -6.45 5.67 -24.48
N TRP A 211 -6.59 4.38 -24.83
CA TRP A 211 -7.11 3.97 -26.13
C TRP A 211 -8.63 4.08 -26.26
N LYS A 212 -9.39 3.91 -25.16
CA LYS A 212 -10.87 4.00 -25.15
C LYS A 212 -11.37 5.44 -25.26
N LEU A 213 -10.81 6.37 -24.48
CA LEU A 213 -11.31 7.75 -24.38
C LEU A 213 -10.44 8.76 -25.12
N PHE A 214 -9.12 8.70 -24.96
CA PHE A 214 -8.25 9.82 -25.33
C PHE A 214 -7.72 9.74 -26.76
N TYR A 215 -7.32 8.55 -27.24
CA TYR A 215 -6.61 8.38 -28.51
C TYR A 215 -7.37 8.95 -29.73
N SER A 216 -8.65 8.63 -29.86
CA SER A 216 -9.48 9.05 -31.00
C SER A 216 -9.65 10.57 -31.09
N GLU A 217 -9.84 11.24 -29.96
CA GLU A 217 -10.05 12.69 -29.88
C GLU A 217 -8.73 13.49 -29.88
N CYS A 218 -7.63 12.89 -29.42
CA CYS A 218 -6.33 13.56 -29.32
C CYS A 218 -5.44 13.39 -30.57
N GLU A 219 -5.56 12.28 -31.30
CA GLU A 219 -4.68 11.94 -32.45
C GLU A 219 -5.40 12.02 -33.82
N THR A 220 -6.56 12.67 -33.89
CA THR A 220 -7.36 12.79 -35.11
C THR A 220 -6.68 13.65 -36.20
N ARG A 221 -5.95 12.97 -37.10
CA ARG A 221 -5.46 13.40 -38.43
C ARG A 221 -4.22 14.31 -38.48
N THR A 222 -3.05 13.69 -38.54
CA THR A 222 -1.88 14.25 -39.27
C THR A 222 -1.30 13.23 -40.27
N VAL A 223 -1.72 13.33 -41.53
CA VAL A 223 -1.08 12.58 -42.63
C VAL A 223 0.24 13.29 -42.99
N GLY A 224 1.32 12.89 -42.32
CA GLY A 224 2.68 13.40 -42.58
C GLY A 224 3.60 13.19 -41.39
N GLY A 225 4.43 12.14 -41.45
CA GLY A 225 5.31 11.70 -40.36
C GLY A 225 6.44 12.66 -40.01
N ARG A 226 6.13 13.72 -39.26
CA ARG A 226 7.07 14.53 -38.47
C ARG A 226 6.44 14.82 -37.12
N GLN A 227 7.14 14.50 -36.03
CA GLN A 227 6.76 14.95 -34.69
C GLN A 227 6.82 16.49 -34.64
N ARG A 228 5.66 17.13 -34.74
CA ARG A 228 5.44 18.55 -34.43
C ARG A 228 4.65 18.62 -33.12
N ARG A 229 4.76 19.74 -32.39
CA ARG A 229 3.94 20.02 -31.19
C ARG A 229 2.49 19.63 -31.46
N ARG A 230 1.87 18.85 -30.55
CA ARG A 230 0.44 18.53 -30.61
C ARG A 230 -0.37 19.83 -30.61
N SER A 231 -1.55 19.84 -31.22
CA SER A 231 -2.34 21.07 -31.29
C SER A 231 -2.86 21.46 -29.89
N PRO A 232 -2.86 22.75 -29.50
CA PRO A 232 -3.39 23.17 -28.20
C PRO A 232 -4.85 22.75 -27.98
N ARG A 233 -5.64 22.64 -29.06
CA ARG A 233 -7.00 22.09 -29.02
C ARG A 233 -7.03 20.64 -28.54
N ALA A 234 -6.15 19.78 -29.05
CA ALA A 234 -6.08 18.38 -28.64
C ALA A 234 -5.63 18.24 -27.19
N GLN A 235 -4.68 19.07 -26.74
CA GLN A 235 -4.24 19.07 -25.34
C GLN A 235 -5.34 19.58 -24.39
N ARG A 236 -6.11 20.59 -24.81
CA ARG A 236 -7.35 20.99 -24.10
C ARG A 236 -8.34 19.83 -24.03
N THR A 237 -8.64 19.18 -25.15
CA THR A 237 -9.57 18.03 -25.18
C THR A 237 -9.11 16.90 -24.27
N PHE A 238 -7.81 16.59 -24.23
CA PHE A 238 -7.24 15.62 -23.29
C PHE A 238 -7.60 15.96 -21.83
N PHE A 239 -7.36 17.19 -21.38
CA PHE A 239 -7.67 17.56 -19.99
C PHE A 239 -9.17 17.62 -19.69
N HIS A 240 -10.02 18.09 -20.62
CA HIS A 240 -11.48 18.04 -20.41
C HIS A 240 -12.00 16.60 -20.28
N LEU A 241 -11.51 15.67 -21.10
CA LEU A 241 -11.87 14.24 -21.00
C LEU A 241 -11.33 13.60 -19.70
N LEU A 242 -10.15 14.03 -19.22
CA LEU A 242 -9.56 13.52 -17.98
C LEU A 242 -10.33 14.02 -16.73
N LEU A 243 -10.77 15.29 -16.76
CA LEU A 243 -11.63 15.89 -15.74
C LEU A 243 -13.00 15.22 -15.70
N SER A 244 -13.64 15.03 -16.87
CA SER A 244 -14.89 14.25 -16.97
C SER A 244 -14.71 12.86 -16.38
N PHE A 245 -13.70 12.09 -16.83
CA PHE A 245 -13.46 10.74 -16.30
C PHE A 245 -13.25 10.71 -14.78
N PHE A 246 -12.46 11.63 -14.22
CA PHE A 246 -12.22 11.66 -12.78
C PHE A 246 -13.51 11.96 -12.00
N VAL A 247 -14.20 13.06 -12.34
CA VAL A 247 -15.41 13.51 -11.65
C VAL A 247 -16.57 12.53 -11.83
N GLU A 248 -16.77 11.98 -13.03
CA GLU A 248 -17.81 10.97 -13.32
C GLU A 248 -17.52 9.59 -12.70
N SER A 249 -16.30 9.35 -12.21
CA SER A 249 -15.96 8.07 -11.57
C SER A 249 -16.35 8.00 -10.09
N GLU A 250 -16.23 9.10 -9.34
CA GLU A 250 -16.43 9.18 -7.88
C GLU A 250 -15.63 8.13 -7.06
N LEU A 251 -14.54 7.58 -7.62
CA LEU A 251 -13.77 6.48 -7.01
C LEU A 251 -12.58 6.92 -6.14
N HIS A 252 -12.16 8.18 -6.19
CA HIS A 252 -11.00 8.65 -5.44
C HIS A 252 -11.02 10.17 -5.23
N ASN A 253 -10.66 10.62 -4.03
CA ASN A 253 -10.67 12.05 -3.67
C ASN A 253 -9.42 12.83 -4.18
N HIS A 254 -8.51 12.17 -4.92
CA HIS A 254 -7.29 12.82 -5.43
C HIS A 254 -6.74 12.14 -6.70
N ALA A 255 -6.05 12.89 -7.56
CA ALA A 255 -5.67 12.43 -8.90
C ALA A 255 -4.35 11.62 -8.95
N ALA A 256 -3.52 11.61 -7.91
CA ALA A 256 -2.19 10.98 -7.90
C ALA A 256 -2.11 9.56 -8.52
N TYR A 257 -3.06 8.68 -8.19
CA TYR A 257 -3.09 7.31 -8.75
C TYR A 257 -3.55 7.26 -10.21
N LEU A 258 -4.45 8.15 -10.64
CA LEU A 258 -4.86 8.27 -12.05
C LEU A 258 -3.73 8.84 -12.92
N VAL A 259 -3.02 9.85 -12.41
CA VAL A 259 -1.84 10.44 -13.06
C VAL A 259 -0.74 9.39 -13.24
N ASP A 260 -0.43 8.59 -12.22
CA ASP A 260 0.55 7.50 -12.32
C ASP A 260 0.13 6.37 -13.27
N SER A 261 -1.15 5.99 -13.28
CA SER A 261 -1.67 4.98 -14.21
C SER A 261 -1.57 5.43 -15.66
N LEU A 262 -1.76 6.73 -15.93
CA LEU A 262 -1.62 7.34 -17.24
C LEU A 262 -0.18 7.78 -17.56
N TRP A 263 0.77 7.68 -16.63
CA TRP A 263 2.13 8.22 -16.78
C TRP A 263 2.89 7.59 -17.95
N ASP A 264 2.81 6.27 -18.08
CA ASP A 264 3.60 5.50 -19.05
C ASP A 264 3.06 5.64 -20.48
N CYS A 265 1.77 5.98 -20.66
CA CYS A 265 1.11 6.11 -21.96
C CYS A 265 0.81 7.57 -22.37
N ALA A 266 0.58 8.47 -21.40
CA ALA A 266 0.18 9.86 -21.59
C ALA A 266 1.08 10.87 -20.85
N GLY A 267 2.22 10.46 -20.30
CA GLY A 267 3.14 11.35 -19.57
C GLY A 267 3.59 12.59 -20.35
N SER A 268 3.62 12.53 -21.69
CA SER A 268 3.89 13.70 -22.55
C SER A 268 2.75 14.74 -22.57
N GLN A 269 1.53 14.35 -22.21
CA GLN A 269 0.38 15.24 -22.03
C GLN A 269 0.30 15.72 -20.59
N LEU A 270 0.56 14.84 -19.62
CA LEU A 270 0.54 15.18 -18.18
C LEU A 270 1.64 16.20 -17.81
N LYS A 271 2.74 16.26 -18.57
CA LYS A 271 3.81 17.28 -18.42
C LYS A 271 3.57 18.57 -19.23
N ASP A 272 2.40 18.74 -19.86
CA ASP A 272 2.04 20.00 -20.54
C ASP A 272 1.50 21.04 -19.52
N TRP A 273 2.40 21.51 -18.66
CA TRP A 273 2.10 22.49 -17.62
C TRP A 273 1.69 23.84 -18.20
N GLU A 274 2.14 24.18 -19.42
CA GLU A 274 1.69 25.34 -20.21
C GLU A 274 0.17 25.30 -20.41
N SER A 275 -0.36 24.16 -20.86
CA SER A 275 -1.81 23.98 -21.07
C SER A 275 -2.60 23.85 -19.76
N LEU A 276 -2.07 23.16 -18.73
CA LEU A 276 -2.71 23.05 -17.41
C LEU A 276 -2.92 24.42 -16.77
N THR A 277 -1.85 25.23 -16.69
CA THR A 277 -1.91 26.56 -16.08
C THR A 277 -2.68 27.56 -16.92
N SER A 278 -2.66 27.43 -18.25
CA SER A 278 -3.51 28.25 -19.13
C SER A 278 -5.00 28.00 -18.89
N LEU A 279 -5.41 26.73 -18.68
CA LEU A 279 -6.78 26.38 -18.34
C LEU A 279 -7.21 26.95 -16.97
N LEU A 280 -6.35 26.90 -15.97
CA LEU A 280 -6.61 27.46 -14.63
C LEU A 280 -6.64 29.00 -14.61
N LEU A 281 -5.91 29.68 -15.51
CA LEU A 281 -5.82 31.15 -15.58
C LEU A 281 -6.72 31.76 -16.67
N GLU A 282 -7.50 30.96 -17.39
CA GLU A 282 -8.50 31.47 -18.33
C GLU A 282 -9.60 32.25 -17.61
N LYS A 283 -9.74 33.52 -17.99
CA LYS A 283 -10.77 34.42 -17.45
C LYS A 283 -12.14 34.12 -18.03
N ASP A 284 -13.18 34.40 -17.25
CA ASP A 284 -14.58 34.28 -17.63
C ASP A 284 -14.94 35.02 -18.94
N GLN A 285 -14.90 34.30 -20.06
CA GLN A 285 -15.37 34.81 -21.37
C GLN A 285 -16.90 34.78 -21.49
N SER A 286 -17.60 34.35 -20.44
CA SER A 286 -19.06 34.33 -20.32
C SER A 286 -19.67 35.70 -20.60
N ALA A 287 -19.05 36.79 -20.12
CA ALA A 287 -19.50 38.17 -20.34
C ALA A 287 -19.40 38.66 -21.81
N CYS A 288 -18.54 38.08 -22.66
CA CYS A 288 -18.28 38.60 -24.01
C CYS A 288 -18.99 37.83 -25.14
N ARG A 289 -19.53 36.61 -24.90
CA ARG A 289 -20.02 35.75 -25.99
C ARG A 289 -21.44 36.05 -26.50
N VAL A 290 -22.20 36.91 -25.81
CA VAL A 290 -23.60 37.25 -26.17
C VAL A 290 -23.76 37.88 -27.57
N ILE A 291 -22.69 38.46 -28.13
CA ILE A 291 -22.73 39.21 -29.41
C ILE A 291 -22.36 38.32 -30.62
N ALA A 292 -21.71 37.17 -30.42
CA ALA A 292 -21.23 36.31 -31.49
C ALA A 292 -22.23 35.21 -31.87
N GLY A 293 -23.20 35.54 -32.72
CA GLY A 293 -24.22 34.60 -33.24
C GLY A 293 -23.65 33.52 -34.17
N GLY A 294 -22.93 32.54 -33.62
CA GLY A 294 -22.39 31.38 -34.34
C GLY A 294 -22.10 30.23 -33.37
N GLY A 295 -22.73 29.07 -33.61
CA GLY A 295 -22.67 27.92 -32.71
C GLY A 295 -21.36 27.14 -32.76
N ASP A 296 -20.27 27.72 -32.27
CA ASP A 296 -19.02 26.99 -32.00
C ASP A 296 -19.06 26.36 -30.60
N LEU A 297 -18.99 25.03 -30.57
CA LEU A 297 -19.02 24.22 -29.35
C LEU A 297 -17.65 24.26 -28.64
N SER A 298 -17.32 25.43 -28.10
CA SER A 298 -16.37 25.51 -26.99
C SER A 298 -16.96 24.78 -25.78
N PRO A 299 -16.21 23.96 -25.04
CA PRO A 299 -16.67 23.49 -23.73
C PRO A 299 -16.96 24.70 -22.81
N PRO A 300 -17.81 24.53 -21.80
CA PRO A 300 -18.01 25.57 -20.78
C PRO A 300 -16.70 25.91 -20.06
N ASN A 301 -16.72 27.03 -19.33
CA ASN A 301 -15.66 27.33 -18.36
C ASN A 301 -15.63 26.22 -17.30
N LEU A 302 -14.46 25.98 -16.70
CA LEU A 302 -14.31 24.94 -15.67
C LEU A 302 -15.24 25.24 -14.49
N GLY A 303 -15.99 24.24 -14.04
CA GLY A 303 -16.70 24.30 -12.77
C GLY A 303 -15.73 24.16 -11.59
N ASP A 304 -16.14 24.63 -10.42
CA ASP A 304 -15.28 24.71 -9.23
C ASP A 304 -14.54 23.38 -8.90
N VAL A 305 -15.28 22.27 -8.85
CA VAL A 305 -14.75 20.90 -8.66
C VAL A 305 -13.74 20.51 -9.74
N GLN A 306 -13.95 20.97 -10.98
CA GLN A 306 -13.02 20.74 -12.09
C GLN A 306 -11.75 21.59 -11.94
N GLU A 307 -11.80 22.78 -11.33
CA GLU A 307 -10.61 23.56 -11.01
C GLU A 307 -9.81 22.92 -9.88
N SER A 308 -10.45 22.45 -8.80
CA SER A 308 -9.78 21.66 -7.74
C SER A 308 -9.12 20.40 -8.32
N THR A 309 -9.85 19.64 -9.15
CA THR A 309 -9.32 18.44 -9.81
C THR A 309 -8.14 18.77 -10.74
N LEU A 310 -8.20 19.88 -11.47
CA LEU A 310 -7.13 20.28 -12.39
C LEU A 310 -5.88 20.78 -11.66
N ILE A 311 -6.03 21.42 -10.50
CA ILE A 311 -4.93 21.75 -9.58
C ILE A 311 -4.29 20.47 -9.05
N GLU A 312 -5.07 19.49 -8.60
CA GLU A 312 -4.55 18.22 -8.11
C GLU A 312 -3.87 17.38 -9.22
N ILE A 313 -4.40 17.37 -10.45
CA ILE A 313 -3.70 16.81 -11.62
C ILE A 313 -2.35 17.52 -11.87
N LEU A 314 -2.32 18.86 -11.77
CA LEU A 314 -1.10 19.66 -11.92
C LEU A 314 -0.07 19.29 -10.83
N VAL A 315 -0.47 19.31 -9.56
CA VAL A 315 0.40 19.00 -8.40
C VAL A 315 0.93 17.57 -8.50
N SER A 316 0.06 16.59 -8.75
CA SER A 316 0.47 15.19 -8.94
C SER A 316 1.42 14.99 -10.14
N SER A 317 1.21 15.70 -11.25
CA SER A 317 2.13 15.64 -12.40
C SER A 317 3.50 16.25 -12.11
N VAL A 318 3.54 17.37 -11.37
CA VAL A 318 4.77 18.07 -10.96
C VAL A 318 5.53 17.23 -9.94
N ARG A 319 4.83 16.63 -8.97
CA ARG A 319 5.37 15.68 -8.01
C ARG A 319 6.02 14.49 -8.72
N GLN A 320 5.29 13.78 -9.58
CA GLN A 320 5.83 12.58 -10.21
C GLN A 320 6.96 12.87 -11.21
N ALA A 321 6.97 14.06 -11.84
CA ALA A 321 8.09 14.52 -12.67
C ALA A 321 9.37 14.83 -11.87
N SER A 322 9.23 15.36 -10.65
CA SER A 322 10.35 15.86 -9.83
C SER A 322 10.89 14.84 -8.82
N GLU A 323 10.03 14.06 -8.17
CA GLU A 323 10.41 12.92 -7.33
C GLU A 323 10.91 11.74 -8.17
N GLY A 324 10.37 11.56 -9.39
CA GLY A 324 10.79 10.53 -10.35
C GLY A 324 10.30 9.11 -10.03
N HIS A 325 9.54 8.91 -8.94
CA HIS A 325 8.94 7.62 -8.56
C HIS A 325 7.40 7.69 -8.53
N PRO A 326 6.70 6.54 -8.57
CA PRO A 326 5.24 6.47 -8.35
C PRO A 326 4.82 7.00 -6.97
N PRO A 327 3.51 7.25 -6.74
CA PRO A 327 2.98 7.52 -5.40
C PRO A 327 3.17 6.33 -4.44
N VAL A 328 2.87 6.56 -3.15
CA VAL A 328 2.89 5.53 -2.09
C VAL A 328 2.06 4.29 -2.48
N GLY A 329 2.43 3.12 -1.98
CA GLY A 329 1.84 1.84 -2.37
C GLY A 329 2.27 1.32 -3.76
N ARG A 330 2.69 2.19 -4.68
CA ARG A 330 3.06 1.81 -6.07
C ARG A 330 4.56 1.73 -6.37
N ILE A 331 5.41 1.98 -5.37
CA ILE A 331 6.88 1.97 -5.51
C ILE A 331 7.40 0.52 -5.53
N THR A 332 7.79 0.01 -6.70
CA THR A 332 8.19 -1.38 -6.93
C THR A 332 9.64 -1.70 -6.51
N GLY A 333 9.89 -1.59 -5.20
CA GLY A 333 11.16 -1.93 -4.56
C GLY A 333 12.27 -0.88 -4.74
N ARG A 334 13.43 -1.10 -4.11
CA ARG A 334 14.54 -0.12 -4.06
C ARG A 334 15.42 -0.09 -5.32
N LYS A 335 14.82 -0.03 -6.51
CA LYS A 335 15.56 0.21 -7.76
C LYS A 335 15.70 1.72 -7.99
N GLY A 336 16.89 2.25 -7.77
CA GLY A 336 17.19 3.65 -8.06
C GLY A 336 17.19 3.95 -9.57
N LEU A 337 16.80 5.17 -9.92
CA LEU A 337 16.69 5.66 -11.31
C LEU A 337 17.98 5.46 -12.11
N THR A 338 17.85 5.09 -13.39
CA THR A 338 18.96 5.01 -14.34
C THR A 338 19.53 6.40 -14.65
N PRO A 339 20.77 6.52 -15.17
CA PRO A 339 21.34 7.82 -15.55
C PRO A 339 20.49 8.61 -16.55
N LYS A 340 19.77 7.91 -17.44
CA LYS A 340 18.85 8.52 -18.42
C LYS A 340 17.62 9.11 -17.73
N GLU A 341 17.02 8.38 -16.79
CA GLU A 341 15.84 8.86 -16.05
C GLU A 341 16.19 10.01 -15.11
N ARG A 342 17.34 9.96 -14.43
CA ARG A 342 17.84 11.09 -13.62
C ARG A 342 18.05 12.36 -14.46
N LYS A 343 18.57 12.23 -15.68
CA LYS A 343 18.67 13.38 -16.59
C LYS A 343 17.28 13.92 -16.96
N ILE A 344 16.33 13.06 -17.32
CA ILE A 344 14.96 13.49 -17.66
C ILE A 344 14.30 14.18 -16.45
N GLN A 345 14.45 13.64 -15.25
CA GLN A 345 13.99 14.22 -13.98
C GLN A 345 14.59 15.61 -13.73
N ALA A 346 15.90 15.78 -13.91
CA ALA A 346 16.57 17.08 -13.76
C ALA A 346 16.12 18.08 -14.84
N ASP A 347 16.13 17.67 -16.12
CA ASP A 347 15.68 18.49 -17.24
C ASP A 347 14.22 18.94 -17.04
N ASP A 348 13.34 18.06 -16.54
CA ASP A 348 11.93 18.35 -16.28
C ASP A 348 11.71 19.21 -15.02
N LYS A 349 12.51 19.02 -13.96
CA LYS A 349 12.50 19.86 -12.76
C LYS A 349 12.90 21.31 -13.07
N VAL A 350 13.87 21.53 -13.96
CA VAL A 350 14.20 22.89 -14.43
C VAL A 350 13.02 23.50 -15.19
N LYS A 351 12.45 22.77 -16.17
CA LYS A 351 11.31 23.26 -16.99
C LYS A 351 10.09 23.63 -16.16
N LEU A 352 9.66 22.78 -15.21
CA LEU A 352 8.50 23.10 -14.36
C LEU A 352 8.77 24.31 -13.47
N THR A 353 10.00 24.48 -12.98
CA THR A 353 10.35 25.60 -12.11
C THR A 353 10.36 26.92 -12.89
N GLU A 354 10.99 26.94 -14.07
CA GLU A 354 11.01 28.12 -14.96
C GLU A 354 9.59 28.52 -15.42
N HIS A 355 8.71 27.55 -15.64
CA HIS A 355 7.32 27.77 -16.04
C HIS A 355 6.42 28.24 -14.90
N LEU A 356 6.54 27.63 -13.70
CA LEU A 356 5.60 27.85 -12.60
C LEU A 356 5.97 29.04 -11.71
N ILE A 357 7.24 29.44 -11.59
CA ILE A 357 7.64 30.61 -10.77
C ILE A 357 6.84 31.90 -11.12
N PRO A 358 6.65 32.27 -12.40
CA PRO A 358 5.87 33.46 -12.76
C PRO A 358 4.34 33.30 -12.58
N LEU A 359 3.84 32.07 -12.50
CA LEU A 359 2.40 31.75 -12.54
C LEU A 359 1.83 31.40 -11.16
N LEU A 360 2.63 30.83 -10.26
CA LEU A 360 2.21 30.46 -8.91
C LEU A 360 1.59 31.64 -8.12
N PRO A 361 2.15 32.87 -8.12
CA PRO A 361 1.49 34.02 -7.49
C PRO A 361 0.14 34.38 -8.11
N GLN A 362 -0.05 34.13 -9.42
CA GLN A 362 -1.30 34.42 -10.13
C GLN A 362 -2.38 33.37 -9.86
N LEU A 363 -1.97 32.10 -9.72
CA LEU A 363 -2.85 31.01 -9.30
C LEU A 363 -3.30 31.21 -7.84
N LEU A 364 -2.36 31.50 -6.93
CA LEU A 364 -2.68 31.84 -5.55
C LEU A 364 -3.64 33.04 -5.49
N ALA A 365 -3.39 34.12 -6.23
CA ALA A 365 -4.29 35.27 -6.27
C ALA A 365 -5.72 34.90 -6.72
N LYS A 366 -5.87 34.11 -7.80
CA LYS A 366 -7.19 33.66 -8.27
C LYS A 366 -7.93 32.84 -7.22
N PHE A 367 -7.24 31.92 -6.55
CA PHE A 367 -7.85 30.94 -5.65
C PHE A 367 -7.75 31.30 -4.16
N SER A 368 -7.28 32.51 -3.82
CA SER A 368 -6.88 32.97 -2.46
C SER A 368 -7.98 33.00 -1.37
N ALA A 369 -9.14 32.42 -1.60
CA ALA A 369 -10.23 32.26 -0.63
C ALA A 369 -10.64 30.78 -0.43
N ASP A 370 -9.97 29.85 -1.10
CA ASP A 370 -10.32 28.43 -1.15
C ASP A 370 -9.16 27.58 -0.58
N ALA A 371 -9.41 26.94 0.56
CA ALA A 371 -8.40 26.16 1.27
C ALA A 371 -7.95 24.91 0.50
N GLU A 372 -8.88 24.22 -0.16
CA GLU A 372 -8.62 22.98 -0.91
C GLU A 372 -7.80 23.24 -2.17
N LYS A 373 -8.00 24.40 -2.81
CA LYS A 373 -7.24 24.82 -3.99
C LYS A 373 -5.88 25.44 -3.60
N VAL A 374 -5.81 26.18 -2.50
CA VAL A 374 -4.58 26.90 -2.09
C VAL A 374 -3.52 25.98 -1.48
N ALA A 375 -3.89 25.03 -0.63
CA ALA A 375 -2.89 24.17 0.03
C ALA A 375 -2.05 23.34 -0.98
N PRO A 376 -2.62 22.68 -2.01
CA PRO A 376 -1.85 21.99 -3.04
C PRO A 376 -1.04 22.95 -3.93
N LEU A 377 -1.54 24.16 -4.21
CA LEU A 377 -0.77 25.18 -4.94
C LEU A 377 0.50 25.60 -4.18
N LEU A 378 0.42 25.79 -2.86
CA LEU A 378 1.59 26.07 -2.01
C LEU A 378 2.58 24.90 -2.01
N GLN A 379 2.08 23.65 -2.01
CA GLN A 379 2.93 22.44 -2.08
C GLN A 379 3.73 22.32 -3.40
N LEU A 380 3.39 23.05 -4.48
CA LEU A 380 4.19 23.06 -5.71
C LEU A 380 5.66 23.47 -5.45
N LEU A 381 5.88 24.35 -4.46
CA LEU A 381 7.20 24.89 -4.13
C LEU A 381 8.18 23.80 -3.64
N ASN A 382 7.67 22.72 -3.04
CA ASN A 382 8.45 21.55 -2.61
C ASN A 382 9.25 20.91 -3.77
N TYR A 383 8.74 21.06 -4.98
CA TYR A 383 9.25 20.38 -6.18
C TYR A 383 10.19 21.26 -7.02
N PHE A 384 10.31 22.55 -6.72
CA PHE A 384 11.09 23.53 -7.49
C PHE A 384 12.60 23.40 -7.26
N ASP A 385 13.41 23.90 -8.21
CA ASP A 385 14.80 24.28 -7.96
C ASP A 385 14.87 25.79 -7.65
N LEU A 386 14.86 26.13 -6.36
CA LEU A 386 14.74 27.53 -5.90
C LEU A 386 15.93 28.42 -6.32
N ASN A 387 17.06 27.84 -6.74
CA ASN A 387 18.18 28.58 -7.33
C ASN A 387 17.79 29.34 -8.61
N ILE A 388 16.72 28.89 -9.30
CA ILE A 388 16.21 29.50 -10.53
C ILE A 388 15.67 30.92 -10.30
N TYR A 389 15.23 31.26 -9.08
CA TYR A 389 14.90 32.65 -8.73
C TYR A 389 16.10 33.58 -8.95
N CYS A 390 17.31 33.17 -8.58
CA CYS A 390 18.53 33.95 -8.76
C CYS A 390 19.08 33.83 -10.18
N THR A 391 19.25 32.61 -10.69
CA THR A 391 19.97 32.38 -11.96
C THR A 391 19.20 32.87 -13.19
N ARG A 392 17.86 32.96 -13.11
CA ARG A 392 17.00 33.53 -14.15
C ARG A 392 16.50 34.95 -13.86
N ARG A 393 16.92 35.57 -12.75
CA ARG A 393 16.50 36.92 -12.30
C ARG A 393 14.98 37.06 -12.17
N LEU A 394 14.38 36.13 -11.44
CA LEU A 394 12.93 36.05 -11.21
C LEU A 394 12.53 36.53 -9.81
N GLU A 395 13.38 37.27 -9.11
CA GLU A 395 13.17 37.72 -7.72
C GLU A 395 11.91 38.61 -7.57
N LYS A 396 11.49 39.30 -8.65
CA LYS A 396 10.19 40.00 -8.68
C LYS A 396 9.01 39.05 -8.45
N HIS A 397 9.09 37.82 -8.95
CA HIS A 397 8.03 36.81 -8.74
C HIS A 397 8.10 36.19 -7.34
N LEU A 398 9.29 36.20 -6.69
CA LEU A 398 9.41 35.89 -5.26
C LEU A 398 8.72 36.96 -4.41
N GLU A 399 8.90 38.24 -4.72
CA GLU A 399 8.22 39.34 -4.02
C GLU A 399 6.68 39.24 -4.15
N LEU A 400 6.17 38.94 -5.35
CA LEU A 400 4.75 38.67 -5.57
C LEU A 400 4.28 37.40 -4.84
N PHE A 401 5.09 36.34 -4.79
CA PHE A 401 4.77 35.12 -4.03
C PHE A 401 4.65 35.40 -2.53
N LEU A 402 5.61 36.14 -1.95
CA LEU A 402 5.62 36.47 -0.51
C LEU A 402 4.40 37.32 -0.13
N GLN A 403 4.01 38.29 -0.98
CA GLN A 403 2.79 39.08 -0.78
C GLN A 403 1.53 38.21 -0.79
N GLN A 404 1.41 37.27 -1.74
CA GLN A 404 0.26 36.37 -1.83
C GLN A 404 0.24 35.32 -0.72
N LEU A 405 1.39 34.85 -0.27
CA LEU A 405 1.52 33.97 0.90
C LEU A 405 1.06 34.68 2.18
N GLN A 406 1.46 35.94 2.39
CA GLN A 406 1.00 36.75 3.52
C GLN A 406 -0.52 36.96 3.48
N GLU A 407 -1.08 37.28 2.30
CA GLU A 407 -2.53 37.42 2.10
C GLU A 407 -3.29 36.12 2.41
N VAL A 408 -2.79 34.97 1.92
CA VAL A 408 -3.37 33.64 2.19
C VAL A 408 -3.35 33.30 3.68
N VAL A 409 -2.22 33.46 4.37
CA VAL A 409 -2.08 33.08 5.78
C VAL A 409 -2.95 33.95 6.69
N VAL A 410 -3.19 35.21 6.33
CA VAL A 410 -4.07 36.10 7.09
C VAL A 410 -5.56 35.78 6.85
N LYS A 411 -5.94 35.30 5.66
CA LYS A 411 -7.33 34.87 5.37
C LYS A 411 -7.68 33.54 6.04
N HIS A 412 -6.81 32.54 5.90
CA HIS A 412 -7.09 31.16 6.29
C HIS A 412 -6.83 30.87 7.78
N ALA A 413 -7.45 29.80 8.28
CA ALA A 413 -7.30 29.23 9.62
C ALA A 413 -7.17 27.69 9.60
N GLU A 414 -7.26 27.08 8.42
CA GLU A 414 -7.28 25.64 8.15
C GLU A 414 -5.86 25.06 8.20
N PRO A 415 -5.61 23.97 8.97
CA PRO A 415 -4.26 23.44 9.18
C PRO A 415 -3.49 23.16 7.89
N ALA A 416 -4.13 22.54 6.88
CA ALA A 416 -3.49 22.21 5.60
C ALA A 416 -2.95 23.45 4.84
N VAL A 417 -3.63 24.60 4.92
CA VAL A 417 -3.16 25.85 4.30
C VAL A 417 -2.03 26.47 5.12
N LEU A 418 -2.17 26.49 6.44
CA LEU A 418 -1.21 27.10 7.35
C LEU A 418 0.12 26.33 7.39
N GLU A 419 0.07 24.99 7.43
CA GLU A 419 1.25 24.13 7.34
C GLU A 419 1.94 24.24 5.97
N ALA A 420 1.18 24.24 4.88
CA ALA A 420 1.74 24.42 3.54
C ALA A 420 2.38 25.81 3.38
N GLY A 421 1.79 26.85 3.96
CA GLY A 421 2.33 28.22 3.96
C GLY A 421 3.60 28.36 4.79
N ALA A 422 3.60 27.84 6.03
CA ALA A 422 4.77 27.81 6.89
C ALA A 422 5.91 26.97 6.28
N HIS A 423 5.59 25.82 5.65
CA HIS A 423 6.60 25.01 4.99
C HIS A 423 7.15 25.67 3.71
N ALA A 424 6.30 26.32 2.91
CA ALA A 424 6.73 27.09 1.75
C ALA A 424 7.70 28.21 2.14
N LEU A 425 7.43 28.93 3.23
CA LEU A 425 8.33 29.96 3.74
C LEU A 425 9.63 29.35 4.32
N TYR A 426 9.55 28.20 5.01
CA TYR A 426 10.72 27.45 5.47
C TYR A 426 11.68 27.09 4.34
N LEU A 427 11.16 26.62 3.19
CA LEU A 427 11.99 26.28 2.02
C LEU A 427 12.70 27.51 1.43
N LEU A 428 12.07 28.69 1.47
CA LEU A 428 12.66 29.95 1.01
C LEU A 428 13.64 30.55 2.03
N CYS A 429 13.50 30.23 3.32
CA CYS A 429 14.37 30.66 4.42
C CYS A 429 15.68 29.87 4.54
N ASN A 430 16.26 29.36 3.45
CA ASN A 430 17.63 28.83 3.45
C ASN A 430 18.65 29.98 3.39
N PRO A 431 19.57 30.14 4.36
CA PRO A 431 20.62 31.18 4.34
C PRO A 431 21.57 31.12 3.14
N GLU A 432 21.63 30.00 2.41
CA GLU A 432 22.45 29.85 1.19
C GLU A 432 21.91 30.68 0.02
N PHE A 433 20.63 31.08 0.03
CA PHE A 433 20.05 31.87 -1.06
C PHE A 433 20.34 33.36 -0.92
N THR A 434 20.77 34.00 -2.02
CA THR A 434 21.06 35.44 -2.05
C THR A 434 19.84 36.34 -1.80
N PHE A 435 18.62 35.79 -1.88
CA PHE A 435 17.38 36.48 -1.54
C PHE A 435 16.93 36.28 -0.07
N PHE A 436 17.64 35.48 0.74
CA PHE A 436 17.26 35.10 2.10
C PHE A 436 16.77 36.29 2.95
N GLY A 437 17.51 37.40 2.95
CA GLY A 437 17.14 38.59 3.73
C GLY A 437 15.81 39.26 3.34
N ARG A 438 15.30 39.06 2.11
CA ARG A 438 13.95 39.52 1.71
C ARG A 438 12.87 38.59 2.27
N VAL A 439 13.13 37.28 2.27
CA VAL A 439 12.23 36.26 2.80
C VAL A 439 12.16 36.35 4.33
N ASP A 440 13.29 36.53 5.01
CA ASP A 440 13.35 36.67 6.46
C ASP A 440 12.68 37.97 6.97
N PHE A 441 12.77 39.05 6.18
CA PHE A 441 12.02 40.27 6.44
C PHE A 441 10.50 40.05 6.31
N ALA A 442 10.03 39.41 5.24
CA ALA A 442 8.62 39.06 5.05
C ALA A 442 8.10 38.11 6.15
N ARG A 443 8.94 37.14 6.56
CA ARG A 443 8.68 36.25 7.70
C ARG A 443 8.50 37.03 8.99
N SER A 444 9.44 37.92 9.31
CA SER A 444 9.39 38.72 10.53
C SER A 444 8.13 39.58 10.56
N GLN A 445 7.84 40.33 9.48
CA GLN A 445 6.64 41.15 9.37
C GLN A 445 5.32 40.37 9.52
N LEU A 446 5.25 39.12 9.03
CA LEU A 446 4.09 38.26 9.21
C LEU A 446 3.95 37.80 10.67
N VAL A 447 5.04 37.45 11.34
CA VAL A 447 5.01 37.03 12.76
C VAL A 447 4.75 38.21 13.69
N ASP A 448 5.30 39.39 13.40
CA ASP A 448 5.00 40.65 14.09
C ASP A 448 3.48 40.92 14.05
N LEU A 449 2.88 40.93 12.85
CA LEU A 449 1.44 41.15 12.63
C LEU A 449 0.53 40.14 13.36
N LEU A 450 0.98 38.89 13.52
CA LEU A 450 0.24 37.85 14.24
C LEU A 450 0.44 37.95 15.76
N THR A 451 1.63 38.34 16.21
CA THR A 451 1.96 38.50 17.64
C THR A 451 1.28 39.73 18.23
N ASP A 452 1.35 40.87 17.54
CA ASP A 452 0.70 42.14 17.94
C ASP A 452 -0.81 41.94 18.13
N ARG A 453 -1.43 41.13 17.26
CA ARG A 453 -2.85 40.78 17.32
C ARG A 453 -3.16 39.86 18.49
N PHE A 454 -2.38 38.79 18.67
CA PHE A 454 -2.56 37.87 19.80
C PHE A 454 -2.43 38.61 21.15
N GLN A 455 -1.49 39.55 21.28
CA GLN A 455 -1.35 40.35 22.51
C GLN A 455 -2.60 41.20 22.79
N GLN A 456 -3.21 41.81 21.77
CA GLN A 456 -4.46 42.57 21.91
C GLN A 456 -5.63 41.65 22.29
N GLU A 457 -5.84 40.57 21.53
CA GLU A 457 -6.90 39.57 21.77
C GLU A 457 -6.77 38.90 23.17
N LEU A 458 -5.54 38.73 23.68
CA LEU A 458 -5.29 38.17 25.01
C LEU A 458 -5.52 39.18 26.15
N GLU A 459 -5.12 40.46 25.98
CA GLU A 459 -5.42 41.50 26.98
C GLU A 459 -6.93 41.63 27.21
N GLU A 460 -7.75 41.46 26.15
CA GLU A 460 -9.21 41.43 26.23
C GLU A 460 -9.72 40.16 26.93
N LEU A 461 -9.25 38.96 26.56
CA LEU A 461 -9.61 37.68 27.21
C LEU A 461 -9.27 37.63 28.71
N LEU A 462 -8.18 38.26 29.12
CA LEU A 462 -7.76 38.31 30.53
C LEU A 462 -8.54 39.34 31.35
N GLN A 463 -9.14 40.35 30.72
CA GLN A 463 -9.96 41.38 31.36
C GLN A 463 -11.46 41.06 31.34
N SER A 464 -11.94 40.30 30.35
CA SER A 464 -13.34 39.89 30.25
C SER A 464 -13.65 38.61 31.02
N SER A 465 -14.90 38.49 31.46
CA SER A 465 -15.47 37.26 32.04
C SER A 465 -16.30 36.47 31.03
N PHE A 466 -16.31 36.90 29.77
CA PHE A 466 -17.06 36.31 28.65
C PHE A 466 -16.49 36.88 27.36
N LEU A 467 -16.32 36.04 26.35
CA LEU A 467 -16.02 36.43 24.97
C LEU A 467 -17.17 35.99 24.08
N ASP A 468 -17.43 36.71 22.99
CA ASP A 468 -18.37 36.26 21.97
C ASP A 468 -17.73 35.26 20.97
N GLU A 469 -18.57 34.66 20.12
CA GLU A 469 -18.14 33.61 19.18
C GLU A 469 -17.16 34.14 18.11
N ASP A 470 -17.24 35.43 17.75
CA ASP A 470 -16.36 36.07 16.76
C ASP A 470 -14.98 36.39 17.38
N GLU A 471 -14.95 36.89 18.63
CA GLU A 471 -13.73 37.10 19.42
C GLU A 471 -12.96 35.77 19.62
N VAL A 472 -13.67 34.72 20.02
CA VAL A 472 -13.10 33.37 20.21
C VAL A 472 -12.58 32.80 18.88
N TYR A 473 -13.32 32.98 17.78
CA TYR A 473 -12.87 32.54 16.46
C TYR A 473 -11.61 33.30 15.99
N SER A 474 -11.55 34.62 16.19
CA SER A 474 -10.38 35.43 15.82
C SER A 474 -9.13 34.97 16.57
N LEU A 475 -9.20 34.89 17.90
CA LEU A 475 -8.08 34.45 18.73
C LEU A 475 -7.64 33.02 18.38
N ALA A 476 -8.58 32.07 18.25
CA ALA A 476 -8.27 30.70 17.86
C ALA A 476 -7.58 30.65 16.48
N ALA A 477 -8.01 31.48 15.52
CA ALA A 477 -7.38 31.56 14.20
C ALA A 477 -5.98 32.22 14.26
N THR A 478 -5.79 33.26 15.07
CA THR A 478 -4.46 33.87 15.31
C THR A 478 -3.48 32.87 15.93
N LEU A 479 -3.91 32.13 16.95
CA LEU A 479 -3.11 31.09 17.60
C LEU A 479 -2.81 29.91 16.66
N LYS A 480 -3.76 29.47 15.82
CA LYS A 480 -3.52 28.45 14.79
C LYS A 480 -2.45 28.88 13.77
N ARG A 481 -2.49 30.14 13.32
CA ARG A 481 -1.45 30.73 12.43
C ARG A 481 -0.09 30.75 13.11
N LEU A 482 0.00 31.26 14.34
CA LEU A 482 1.26 31.27 15.10
C LEU A 482 1.79 29.84 15.32
N SER A 483 0.93 28.87 15.66
CA SER A 483 1.28 27.48 15.93
C SER A 483 1.92 26.79 14.71
N ALA A 484 1.27 26.88 13.54
CA ALA A 484 1.81 26.32 12.29
C ALA A 484 3.17 26.96 11.91
N PHE A 485 3.35 28.25 12.17
CA PHE A 485 4.61 28.94 11.92
C PHE A 485 5.70 28.60 12.95
N TYR A 486 5.38 28.39 14.24
CA TYR A 486 6.34 28.00 15.27
C TYR A 486 6.83 26.55 15.09
N ASN A 487 6.03 25.67 14.47
CA ASN A 487 6.48 24.35 14.02
C ASN A 487 7.65 24.44 13.02
N ALA A 488 7.54 25.35 12.04
CA ALA A 488 8.50 25.47 10.94
C ALA A 488 9.63 26.48 11.19
N HIS A 489 9.48 27.42 12.13
CA HIS A 489 10.38 28.55 12.34
C HIS A 489 10.63 28.85 13.82
N ASP A 490 11.88 29.24 14.15
CA ASP A 490 12.23 29.80 15.46
C ASP A 490 11.51 31.14 15.71
N LEU A 491 10.46 31.12 16.53
CA LEU A 491 9.75 32.31 17.00
C LEU A 491 10.13 32.72 18.44
N SER A 492 11.27 32.23 18.97
CA SER A 492 11.70 32.51 20.35
C SER A 492 11.85 34.01 20.66
N ARG A 493 12.03 34.85 19.63
CA ARG A 493 12.19 36.31 19.70
C ARG A 493 10.93 37.04 20.17
N TRP A 494 9.76 36.42 20.01
CA TRP A 494 8.44 37.00 20.31
C TRP A 494 7.87 36.54 21.66
N GLU A 495 8.68 35.82 22.47
CA GLU A 495 8.44 35.44 23.87
C GLU A 495 7.09 34.75 24.18
N LEU A 496 6.46 34.15 23.17
CA LEU A 496 5.10 33.55 23.18
C LEU A 496 4.83 32.51 24.29
N TYR A 497 5.85 31.98 24.96
CA TYR A 497 5.70 31.06 26.10
C TYR A 497 4.80 31.62 27.19
N GLU A 498 5.10 32.82 27.70
CA GLU A 498 4.48 33.34 28.92
C GLU A 498 3.00 33.71 28.71
N PRO A 499 2.61 34.41 27.62
CA PRO A 499 1.21 34.63 27.28
C PRO A 499 0.40 33.34 27.11
N CYS A 500 0.95 32.34 26.42
CA CYS A 500 0.26 31.06 26.20
C CYS A 500 0.18 30.21 27.48
N TYR A 501 1.20 30.24 28.34
CA TYR A 501 1.16 29.56 29.64
C TYR A 501 0.06 30.14 30.53
N GLN A 502 -0.06 31.46 30.63
CA GLN A 502 -1.08 32.11 31.46
C GLN A 502 -2.50 31.83 30.94
N LEU A 503 -2.68 31.78 29.62
CA LEU A 503 -3.93 31.37 28.97
C LEU A 503 -4.33 29.93 29.31
N LEU A 504 -3.37 28.99 29.29
CA LEU A 504 -3.60 27.59 29.68
C LEU A 504 -3.83 27.42 31.19
N GLN A 505 -3.17 28.22 32.03
CA GLN A 505 -3.42 28.23 33.47
C GLN A 505 -4.85 28.70 33.77
N LYS A 506 -5.35 29.78 33.12
CA LYS A 506 -6.77 30.17 33.23
C LYS A 506 -7.70 29.06 32.77
N ALA A 507 -7.35 28.33 31.71
CA ALA A 507 -8.15 27.19 31.22
C ALA A 507 -8.31 26.08 32.26
N VAL A 508 -7.23 25.69 32.94
CA VAL A 508 -7.25 24.67 34.01
C VAL A 508 -7.90 25.20 35.30
N ASP A 509 -7.63 26.45 35.67
CA ASP A 509 -8.10 27.04 36.93
C ASP A 509 -9.60 27.39 36.93
N THR A 510 -10.18 27.77 35.79
CA THR A 510 -11.59 28.25 35.70
C THR A 510 -12.48 27.48 34.73
N GLY A 511 -11.92 26.77 33.74
CA GLY A 511 -12.69 26.12 32.67
C GLY A 511 -13.36 27.09 31.68
N GLU A 512 -13.10 28.40 31.77
CA GLU A 512 -13.75 29.43 30.94
C GLU A 512 -13.13 29.60 29.55
N VAL A 513 -11.96 29.00 29.29
CA VAL A 513 -11.22 29.16 28.02
C VAL A 513 -11.73 28.15 26.98
N PRO A 514 -12.17 28.57 25.78
CA PRO A 514 -12.74 27.66 24.79
C PRO A 514 -11.75 26.62 24.23
N HIS A 515 -12.22 25.41 23.94
CA HIS A 515 -11.38 24.31 23.46
C HIS A 515 -10.61 24.65 22.16
N GLN A 516 -11.18 25.46 21.27
CA GLN A 516 -10.56 25.90 20.02
C GLN A 516 -9.32 26.79 20.25
N VAL A 517 -9.21 27.39 21.44
CA VAL A 517 -8.09 28.25 21.89
C VAL A 517 -7.05 27.43 22.65
N ILE A 518 -7.46 26.44 23.44
CA ILE A 518 -6.55 25.56 24.22
C ILE A 518 -5.61 24.75 23.30
N LEU A 519 -6.15 24.09 22.27
CA LEU A 519 -5.37 23.21 21.38
C LEU A 519 -4.15 23.91 20.71
N PRO A 520 -4.28 25.08 20.06
CA PRO A 520 -3.12 25.77 19.51
C PRO A 520 -2.23 26.39 20.60
N ALA A 521 -2.77 26.80 21.77
CA ALA A 521 -1.97 27.32 22.87
C ALA A 521 -1.04 26.25 23.50
N LEU A 522 -1.54 25.02 23.72
CA LEU A 522 -0.72 23.86 24.10
C LEU A 522 0.45 23.66 23.13
N THR A 523 0.13 23.71 21.83
CA THR A 523 1.10 23.49 20.75
C THR A 523 2.15 24.61 20.67
N LEU A 524 1.78 25.86 20.95
CA LEU A 524 2.68 27.01 21.01
C LEU A 524 3.68 26.93 22.18
N VAL A 525 3.22 26.55 23.38
CA VAL A 525 4.11 26.36 24.53
C VAL A 525 5.10 25.21 24.29
N TYR A 526 4.62 24.10 23.73
CA TYR A 526 5.46 22.97 23.30
C TYR A 526 6.57 23.40 22.33
N PHE A 527 6.24 24.09 21.22
CA PHE A 527 7.27 24.55 20.29
C PHE A 527 8.21 25.58 20.92
N SER A 528 7.74 26.43 21.83
CA SER A 528 8.61 27.36 22.56
C SER A 528 9.62 26.64 23.48
N ILE A 529 9.23 25.52 24.10
CA ILE A 529 10.14 24.65 24.87
C ILE A 529 11.17 24.01 23.94
N LEU A 530 10.74 23.48 22.79
CA LEU A 530 11.65 22.84 21.83
C LEU A 530 12.66 23.80 21.20
N TRP A 531 12.24 24.98 20.74
CA TRP A 531 13.18 25.96 20.19
C TRP A 531 14.16 26.46 21.26
N THR A 532 13.70 26.71 22.49
CA THR A 532 14.59 27.01 23.63
C THR A 532 15.62 25.88 23.87
N LEU A 533 15.23 24.61 23.75
CA LEU A 533 16.16 23.48 23.83
C LEU A 533 17.18 23.47 22.69
N THR A 534 16.80 23.83 21.45
CA THR A 534 17.78 23.92 20.34
C THR A 534 18.83 24.99 20.59
N HIS A 535 18.45 26.16 21.10
CA HIS A 535 19.37 27.25 21.46
C HIS A 535 20.32 26.87 22.61
N LEU A 536 19.90 25.97 23.52
CA LEU A 536 20.69 25.49 24.65
C LEU A 536 21.40 24.15 24.39
N SER A 537 21.34 23.60 23.16
CA SER A 537 22.00 22.33 22.80
C SER A 537 23.52 22.46 22.53
N GLY A 538 24.09 23.66 22.67
CA GLY A 538 25.53 23.93 22.62
C GLY A 538 26.19 23.90 24.01
N SER A 539 27.50 23.60 24.05
CA SER A 539 28.25 23.43 25.31
C SER A 539 28.40 24.72 26.15
N ASP A 540 28.05 25.88 25.60
CA ASP A 540 28.17 27.20 26.25
C ASP A 540 26.90 27.60 27.04
N ALA A 541 25.87 26.74 27.08
CA ALA A 541 24.62 26.99 27.79
C ALA A 541 24.84 27.15 29.32
N SER A 542 24.42 28.28 29.89
CA SER A 542 24.59 28.51 31.33
C SER A 542 23.62 27.67 32.16
N GLN A 543 24.06 27.25 33.34
CA GLN A 543 23.24 26.48 34.29
C GLN A 543 21.91 27.21 34.65
N LYS A 544 21.89 28.55 34.64
CA LYS A 544 20.68 29.35 34.86
C LYS A 544 19.66 29.17 33.73
N GLN A 545 20.11 29.14 32.47
CA GLN A 545 19.23 28.91 31.32
C GLN A 545 18.68 27.49 31.31
N LEU A 546 19.52 26.48 31.62
CA LEU A 546 19.08 25.09 31.74
C LEU A 546 18.03 24.91 32.86
N LEU A 547 18.23 25.54 34.02
CA LEU A 547 17.23 25.50 35.10
C LEU A 547 15.93 26.24 34.77
N ASN A 548 16.00 27.34 34.01
CA ASN A 548 14.81 28.05 33.54
C ASN A 548 14.00 27.19 32.53
N LEU A 549 14.67 26.58 31.54
CA LEU A 549 14.02 25.64 30.61
C LEU A 549 13.43 24.44 31.35
N LYS A 550 14.13 23.89 32.37
CA LYS A 550 13.56 22.81 33.19
C LYS A 550 12.27 23.24 33.88
N GLY A 551 12.25 24.42 34.52
CA GLY A 551 11.06 24.95 35.19
C GLY A 551 9.88 25.11 34.23
N ARG A 552 10.12 25.68 33.04
CA ARG A 552 9.11 25.83 31.97
C ARG A 552 8.57 24.48 31.48
N MET A 553 9.46 23.51 31.26
CA MET A 553 9.07 22.17 30.81
C MET A 553 8.27 21.41 31.88
N VAL A 554 8.67 21.48 33.16
CA VAL A 554 7.94 20.81 34.26
C VAL A 554 6.54 21.41 34.45
N ALA A 555 6.43 22.73 34.53
CA ALA A 555 5.12 23.39 34.68
C ALA A 555 4.18 23.12 33.48
N PHE A 556 4.72 23.00 32.27
CA PHE A 556 3.92 22.60 31.11
C PHE A 556 3.54 21.11 31.14
N CYS A 557 4.39 20.21 31.66
CA CYS A 557 4.01 18.82 31.91
C CYS A 557 2.88 18.71 32.95
N GLU A 558 2.91 19.53 34.01
CA GLU A 558 1.84 19.62 35.03
C GLU A 558 0.52 20.12 34.43
N LEU A 559 0.55 21.11 33.52
CA LEU A 559 -0.62 21.54 32.75
C LEU A 559 -1.13 20.43 31.82
N CYS A 560 -0.27 19.78 31.03
CA CYS A 560 -0.68 18.67 30.16
C CYS A 560 -1.25 17.48 30.95
N GLN A 561 -0.70 17.18 32.13
CA GLN A 561 -1.23 16.16 33.03
C GLN A 561 -2.64 16.53 33.50
N SER A 562 -2.85 17.79 33.87
CA SER A 562 -4.17 18.32 34.26
C SER A 562 -5.21 18.27 33.13
N CYS A 563 -4.76 18.10 31.87
CA CYS A 563 -5.60 17.92 30.69
C CYS A 563 -5.79 16.46 30.26
N LEU A 564 -5.32 15.45 31.02
CA LEU A 564 -5.54 14.03 30.70
C LEU A 564 -6.90 13.49 31.15
N SER A 565 -7.64 14.24 31.97
CA SER A 565 -8.93 13.84 32.56
C SER A 565 -9.93 15.00 32.59
N ASP A 566 -11.22 14.69 32.64
CA ASP A 566 -12.34 15.64 32.84
C ASP A 566 -12.45 16.82 31.84
N VAL A 567 -11.71 16.78 30.72
CA VAL A 567 -11.78 17.73 29.60
C VAL A 567 -12.19 17.06 28.28
N ASP A 568 -12.31 17.81 27.19
CA ASP A 568 -12.69 17.28 25.87
C ASP A 568 -11.64 16.30 25.28
N SER A 569 -12.09 15.29 24.53
CA SER A 569 -11.22 14.22 23.98
C SER A 569 -10.12 14.74 23.06
N ASP A 570 -10.35 15.78 22.26
CA ASP A 570 -9.31 16.36 21.40
C ASP A 570 -8.19 16.99 22.27
N ILE A 571 -8.55 17.57 23.41
CA ILE A 571 -7.60 18.15 24.36
C ILE A 571 -6.81 17.04 25.07
N GLN A 572 -7.47 15.96 25.51
CA GLN A 572 -6.82 14.82 26.15
C GLN A 572 -5.81 14.14 25.20
N GLU A 573 -6.21 13.88 23.95
CA GLU A 573 -5.33 13.30 22.93
C GLU A 573 -4.15 14.23 22.59
N GLN A 574 -4.38 15.54 22.42
CA GLN A 574 -3.32 16.50 22.16
C GLN A 574 -2.36 16.61 23.36
N ALA A 575 -2.86 16.65 24.59
CA ALA A 575 -2.05 16.68 25.81
C ALA A 575 -1.21 15.42 25.94
N PHE A 576 -1.79 14.23 25.74
CA PHE A 576 -1.09 12.94 25.78
C PHE A 576 0.04 12.86 24.75
N VAL A 577 -0.18 13.34 23.52
CA VAL A 577 0.83 13.36 22.45
C VAL A 577 2.00 14.29 22.79
N LEU A 578 1.72 15.54 23.19
CA LEU A 578 2.76 16.51 23.53
C LEU A 578 3.56 16.07 24.76
N LEU A 579 2.87 15.53 25.78
CA LEU A 579 3.48 15.00 26.99
C LEU A 579 4.35 13.78 26.67
N SER A 580 3.87 12.84 25.85
CA SER A 580 4.66 11.68 25.40
C SER A 580 5.95 12.08 24.67
N ASP A 581 5.90 13.06 23.77
CA ASP A 581 7.10 13.49 23.05
C ASP A 581 8.05 14.33 23.93
N LEU A 582 7.54 15.17 24.86
CA LEU A 582 8.38 15.85 25.85
C LEU A 582 9.06 14.87 26.81
N LEU A 583 8.31 13.92 27.38
CA LEU A 583 8.83 12.87 28.26
C LEU A 583 9.93 12.05 27.57
N LEU A 584 9.80 11.81 26.25
CA LEU A 584 10.81 11.14 25.44
C LEU A 584 12.04 12.03 25.14
N ILE A 585 11.85 13.32 24.83
CA ILE A 585 12.92 14.28 24.51
C ILE A 585 13.77 14.59 25.75
N PHE A 586 13.13 14.82 26.90
CA PHE A 586 13.78 15.12 28.18
C PHE A 586 14.16 13.86 28.98
N SER A 587 14.10 12.68 28.34
CA SER A 587 14.47 11.38 28.91
C SER A 587 15.98 11.24 29.22
N PRO A 588 16.39 10.15 29.91
CA PRO A 588 17.80 9.79 30.06
C PRO A 588 18.58 9.64 28.74
N GLN A 589 17.92 9.50 27.59
CA GLN A 589 18.57 9.40 26.28
C GLN A 589 19.22 10.73 25.84
N MET A 590 18.77 11.87 26.37
CA MET A 590 19.28 13.20 26.01
C MET A 590 20.79 13.35 26.26
N ILE A 591 21.30 12.81 27.37
CA ILE A 591 22.73 12.88 27.74
C ILE A 591 23.60 11.88 26.97
N VAL A 592 23.01 10.87 26.33
CA VAL A 592 23.73 9.87 25.53
C VAL A 592 24.41 10.56 24.34
N GLY A 593 25.64 10.12 24.03
CA GLY A 593 26.49 10.73 23.01
C GLY A 593 27.40 11.86 23.52
N GLY A 594 27.58 12.00 24.84
CA GLY A 594 28.51 12.96 25.44
C GLY A 594 27.90 14.33 25.75
N ARG A 595 26.58 14.39 26.01
CA ARG A 595 25.84 15.62 26.33
C ARG A 595 25.54 15.75 27.82
N ASP A 596 26.49 15.37 28.69
CA ASP A 596 26.33 15.42 30.15
C ASP A 596 25.99 16.82 30.69
N PHE A 597 26.31 17.90 29.96
CA PHE A 597 25.89 19.25 30.33
C PHE A 597 24.36 19.46 30.30
N LEU A 598 23.62 18.66 29.52
CA LEU A 598 22.14 18.64 29.50
C LEU A 598 21.53 17.84 30.66
N ARG A 599 22.34 17.16 31.49
CA ARG A 599 21.86 16.36 32.64
C ARG A 599 20.88 17.09 33.58
N PRO A 600 20.98 18.41 33.86
CA PRO A 600 19.99 19.12 34.66
C PRO A 600 18.58 19.11 34.06
N LEU A 601 18.46 19.02 32.73
CA LEU A 601 17.17 18.99 32.03
C LEU A 601 16.46 17.64 32.12
N VAL A 602 17.17 16.55 32.43
CA VAL A 602 16.59 15.19 32.45
C VAL A 602 15.42 15.12 33.43
N PHE A 603 14.31 14.54 32.98
CA PHE A 603 13.06 14.42 33.72
C PHE A 603 12.60 12.96 33.77
N PHE A 604 11.83 12.63 34.81
CA PHE A 604 11.20 11.34 35.02
C PHE A 604 9.77 11.60 35.51
N PRO A 605 8.74 10.96 34.94
CA PRO A 605 7.36 11.14 35.37
C PRO A 605 7.12 10.54 36.76
N GLU A 606 6.39 11.26 37.61
CA GLU A 606 5.96 10.73 38.92
C GLU A 606 4.93 9.59 38.75
N ALA A 607 4.77 8.76 39.78
CA ALA A 607 3.93 7.56 39.70
C ALA A 607 2.45 7.86 39.38
N THR A 608 1.95 9.04 39.78
CA THR A 608 0.64 9.58 39.38
C THR A 608 0.54 9.69 37.86
N LEU A 609 1.42 10.49 37.25
CA LEU A 609 1.49 10.68 35.81
C LEU A 609 1.72 9.36 35.04
N GLN A 610 2.53 8.44 35.57
CA GLN A 610 2.68 7.10 34.96
C GLN A 610 1.37 6.31 34.95
N SER A 611 0.57 6.41 36.01
CA SER A 611 -0.74 5.74 36.09
C SER A 611 -1.83 6.42 35.25
N GLU A 612 -1.80 7.74 35.12
CA GLU A 612 -2.74 8.51 34.29
C GLU A 612 -2.50 8.28 32.79
N LEU A 613 -1.23 8.25 32.35
CA LEU A 613 -0.85 7.83 31.00
C LEU A 613 -1.28 6.39 30.68
N ALA A 614 -1.32 5.52 31.69
CA ALA A 614 -1.79 4.14 31.54
C ALA A 614 -3.31 4.04 31.48
N SER A 615 -4.06 4.80 32.29
CA SER A 615 -5.53 4.87 32.23
C SER A 615 -5.98 5.37 30.87
N PHE A 616 -5.47 6.53 30.44
CA PHE A 616 -5.77 7.12 29.13
C PHE A 616 -5.56 6.10 27.98
N LEU A 617 -4.53 5.26 28.07
CA LEU A 617 -4.30 4.20 27.08
C LEU A 617 -5.38 3.10 27.10
N MET A 618 -5.89 2.71 28.27
CA MET A 618 -7.03 1.80 28.37
C MET A 618 -8.28 2.44 27.78
N ASP A 619 -8.53 3.70 28.15
CA ASP A 619 -9.77 4.43 27.87
C ASP A 619 -9.90 4.87 26.38
N HIS A 620 -8.79 5.22 25.71
CA HIS A 620 -8.79 5.71 24.32
C HIS A 620 -8.31 4.71 23.27
N VAL A 621 -7.46 3.74 23.62
CA VAL A 621 -6.88 2.80 22.64
C VAL A 621 -7.53 1.42 22.69
N PHE A 622 -7.72 0.83 23.87
CA PHE A 622 -8.21 -0.55 24.02
C PHE A 622 -9.74 -0.67 24.12
N ILE A 623 -10.45 0.28 23.51
CA ILE A 623 -11.91 0.29 23.35
C ILE A 623 -12.34 -0.90 22.47
N GLN A 624 -13.34 -1.67 22.91
CA GLN A 624 -13.93 -2.70 22.07
C GLN A 624 -14.72 -2.05 20.92
N PRO A 625 -14.56 -2.48 19.65
CA PRO A 625 -15.44 -2.02 18.58
C PRO A 625 -16.90 -2.31 18.95
N GLY A 626 -17.74 -1.27 18.93
CA GLY A 626 -19.19 -1.48 18.99
C GLY A 626 -19.68 -2.24 17.75
N GLU A 627 -20.86 -2.84 17.83
CA GLU A 627 -21.54 -3.48 16.69
C GLU A 627 -22.08 -2.43 15.68
N LEU A 628 -21.19 -1.54 15.22
CA LEU A 628 -21.46 -0.55 14.19
C LEU A 628 -21.51 -1.27 12.84
N GLY A 629 -22.67 -1.19 12.20
CA GLY A 629 -23.04 -2.06 11.08
C GLY A 629 -22.13 -1.92 9.87
N SER A 630 -21.92 -3.03 9.16
CA SER A 630 -21.10 -3.05 7.95
C SER A 630 -21.80 -2.33 6.78
N GLY A 631 -21.43 -1.07 6.54
CA GLY A 631 -21.20 -0.60 5.17
C GLY A 631 -21.84 0.72 4.76
N HIS A 632 -21.07 1.81 4.89
CA HIS A 632 -20.91 2.81 3.83
C HIS A 632 -19.42 3.19 3.71
N SER A 633 -18.90 3.35 2.49
CA SER A 633 -17.45 3.51 2.26
C SER A 633 -16.84 4.77 2.89
N GLN A 634 -17.66 5.78 3.21
CA GLN A 634 -17.21 6.97 3.94
C GLN A 634 -17.02 6.70 5.44
N GLU A 635 -17.76 5.75 6.01
CA GLU A 635 -17.59 5.30 7.40
C GLU A 635 -16.32 4.45 7.52
N ASP A 636 -16.05 3.57 6.54
CA ASP A 636 -14.81 2.78 6.47
C ASP A 636 -13.55 3.67 6.52
N HIS A 637 -13.56 4.80 5.78
CA HIS A 637 -12.45 5.76 5.79
C HIS A 637 -12.25 6.42 7.16
N LEU A 638 -13.33 6.88 7.81
CA LEU A 638 -13.26 7.50 9.14
C LEU A 638 -12.78 6.51 10.22
N GLN A 639 -13.21 5.24 10.14
CA GLN A 639 -12.74 4.18 11.04
C GLN A 639 -11.23 3.92 10.87
N ILE A 640 -10.71 3.96 9.63
CA ILE A 640 -9.27 3.82 9.35
C ILE A 640 -8.47 5.01 9.92
N GLU A 641 -8.98 6.24 9.79
CA GLU A 641 -8.32 7.43 10.38
C GLU A 641 -8.30 7.38 11.92
N GLN A 642 -9.42 7.00 12.55
CA GLN A 642 -9.51 6.78 14.00
C GLN A 642 -8.61 5.62 14.48
N LEU A 643 -8.46 4.55 13.69
CA LEU A 643 -7.52 3.47 13.99
C LEU A 643 -6.07 3.95 13.87
N HIS A 644 -5.74 4.74 12.84
CA HIS A 644 -4.42 5.36 12.72
C HIS A 644 -4.11 6.30 13.90
N GLN A 645 -5.10 7.06 14.40
CA GLN A 645 -4.92 7.89 15.59
C GLN A 645 -4.63 7.06 16.84
N ARG A 646 -5.45 6.05 17.15
CA ARG A 646 -5.21 5.13 18.28
C ARG A 646 -3.86 4.42 18.19
N ARG A 647 -3.44 4.03 16.97
CA ARG A 647 -2.09 3.49 16.70
C ARG A 647 -0.97 4.50 16.96
N ARG A 648 -1.17 5.81 16.73
CA ARG A 648 -0.21 6.87 17.12
C ARG A 648 -0.09 6.97 18.65
N LEU A 649 -1.20 6.97 19.38
CA LEU A 649 -1.22 7.04 20.85
C LEU A 649 -0.48 5.84 21.49
N LEU A 650 -0.80 4.61 21.03
CA LEU A 650 -0.12 3.39 21.50
C LEU A 650 1.39 3.41 21.20
N ALA A 651 1.79 3.84 20.01
CA ALA A 651 3.20 4.01 19.67
C ALA A 651 3.87 5.11 20.53
N GLY A 652 3.12 6.13 20.96
CA GLY A 652 3.50 7.08 22.01
C GLY A 652 3.98 6.39 23.28
N PHE A 653 3.07 5.69 23.95
CA PHE A 653 3.34 4.96 25.20
C PHE A 653 4.46 3.91 25.05
N CYS A 654 4.47 3.16 23.94
CA CYS A 654 5.50 2.14 23.69
C CYS A 654 6.91 2.75 23.53
N LYS A 655 7.07 3.98 23.01
CA LYS A 655 8.37 4.67 23.01
C LYS A 655 8.85 4.92 24.46
N LEU A 656 7.96 5.39 25.34
CA LEU A 656 8.31 5.75 26.71
C LEU A 656 8.85 4.56 27.52
N LEU A 657 8.24 3.39 27.34
CA LEU A 657 8.74 2.11 27.89
C LEU A 657 10.15 1.80 27.35
N LEU A 658 10.28 1.68 26.03
CA LEU A 658 11.51 1.19 25.38
C LEU A 658 12.74 2.09 25.55
N TYR A 659 12.53 3.39 25.77
CA TYR A 659 13.62 4.35 26.03
C TYR A 659 13.87 4.62 27.52
N GLY A 660 13.19 3.90 28.43
CA GLY A 660 13.46 3.96 29.87
C GLY A 660 12.94 5.22 30.55
N VAL A 661 11.76 5.70 30.13
CA VAL A 661 11.04 6.82 30.75
C VAL A 661 9.98 6.32 31.73
N LEU A 662 9.25 5.27 31.34
CA LEU A 662 8.34 4.51 32.21
C LEU A 662 9.02 3.24 32.71
N GLU A 663 8.55 2.70 33.83
CA GLU A 663 9.01 1.38 34.29
C GLU A 663 8.59 0.27 33.32
N MET A 664 9.53 -0.60 32.96
CA MET A 664 9.28 -1.69 31.99
C MET A 664 8.17 -2.67 32.45
N ASP A 665 7.87 -2.77 33.74
CA ASP A 665 6.76 -3.61 34.23
C ASP A 665 5.39 -3.10 33.75
N ALA A 666 5.21 -1.80 33.45
CA ALA A 666 4.00 -1.23 32.83
C ALA A 666 3.81 -1.62 31.35
N ALA A 667 4.78 -2.30 30.73
CA ALA A 667 4.54 -2.96 29.44
C ALA A 667 3.56 -4.15 29.56
N SER A 668 3.30 -4.63 30.78
CA SER A 668 2.33 -5.70 31.01
C SER A 668 0.90 -5.31 30.65
N ASP A 669 0.53 -4.04 30.89
CA ASP A 669 -0.76 -3.44 30.54
C ASP A 669 -0.96 -3.29 29.02
N VAL A 670 0.11 -3.25 28.23
CA VAL A 670 0.06 -3.30 26.77
C VAL A 670 0.02 -4.75 26.27
N PHE A 671 0.90 -5.61 26.79
CA PHE A 671 1.06 -6.98 26.30
C PHE A 671 -0.20 -7.84 26.56
N LYS A 672 -1.00 -7.54 27.58
CA LYS A 672 -2.26 -8.24 27.84
C LYS A 672 -3.28 -8.14 26.69
N HIS A 673 -3.22 -7.09 25.88
CA HIS A 673 -4.13 -6.88 24.75
C HIS A 673 -3.69 -7.52 23.42
N TYR A 674 -2.50 -8.16 23.36
CA TYR A 674 -1.88 -8.62 22.10
C TYR A 674 -2.70 -9.63 21.28
N ASN A 675 -3.52 -10.48 21.91
CA ASN A 675 -4.39 -11.42 21.20
C ASN A 675 -5.72 -10.76 20.77
N LYS A 676 -6.36 -10.02 21.68
CA LYS A 676 -7.68 -9.40 21.46
C LYS A 676 -7.66 -8.29 20.40
N PHE A 677 -6.58 -7.52 20.33
CA PHE A 677 -6.39 -6.44 19.35
C PHE A 677 -5.27 -6.75 18.35
N TYR A 678 -5.17 -8.01 17.91
CA TYR A 678 -4.09 -8.45 17.02
C TYR A 678 -4.10 -7.71 15.66
N ASN A 679 -5.28 -7.46 15.08
CA ASN A 679 -5.42 -6.77 13.80
C ASN A 679 -5.10 -5.27 13.95
N ASP A 680 -5.70 -4.61 14.95
CA ASP A 680 -5.56 -3.18 15.19
C ASP A 680 -4.15 -2.76 15.62
N TYR A 681 -3.50 -3.56 16.48
CA TYR A 681 -2.28 -3.16 17.22
C TYR A 681 -1.17 -4.23 17.25
N GLY A 682 -1.38 -5.42 16.67
CA GLY A 682 -0.51 -6.58 16.88
C GLY A 682 0.93 -6.38 16.42
N ASP A 683 1.19 -5.61 15.36
CA ASP A 683 2.53 -5.28 14.89
C ASP A 683 3.29 -4.37 15.87
N ILE A 684 2.65 -3.32 16.39
CA ILE A 684 3.20 -2.38 17.38
C ILE A 684 3.55 -3.13 18.67
N ILE A 685 2.64 -3.99 19.15
CA ILE A 685 2.84 -4.78 20.37
C ILE A 685 3.95 -5.83 20.17
N LYS A 686 4.00 -6.49 19.01
CA LYS A 686 5.01 -7.50 18.64
C LYS A 686 6.42 -6.90 18.51
N GLU A 687 6.57 -5.71 17.94
CA GLU A 687 7.86 -5.00 17.91
C GLU A 687 8.25 -4.53 19.32
N THR A 688 7.32 -4.00 20.11
CA THR A 688 7.58 -3.58 21.50
C THR A 688 8.05 -4.74 22.37
N LEU A 689 7.38 -5.89 22.30
CA LEU A 689 7.80 -7.15 22.93
C LEU A 689 9.19 -7.59 22.43
N THR A 690 9.42 -7.50 21.12
CA THR A 690 10.72 -7.86 20.51
C THR A 690 11.86 -6.98 21.01
N ARG A 691 11.63 -5.68 21.19
CA ARG A 691 12.61 -4.71 21.72
C ARG A 691 12.81 -4.86 23.23
N ALA A 692 11.74 -5.01 24.01
CA ALA A 692 11.83 -5.29 25.46
C ALA A 692 12.71 -6.52 25.74
N ARG A 693 12.52 -7.59 24.95
CA ARG A 693 13.34 -8.82 24.99
C ARG A 693 14.79 -8.63 24.50
N GLN A 694 15.08 -7.62 23.68
CA GLN A 694 16.45 -7.25 23.30
C GLN A 694 17.15 -6.45 24.40
N ILE A 695 16.42 -5.63 25.16
CA ILE A 695 16.92 -4.86 26.30
C ILE A 695 17.20 -5.78 27.49
N ASP A 696 16.20 -6.52 27.97
CA ASP A 696 16.37 -7.57 28.99
C ASP A 696 15.38 -8.73 28.75
N ARG A 697 15.94 -9.90 28.38
CA ARG A 697 15.17 -11.15 28.21
C ARG A 697 14.54 -11.65 29.51
N SER A 698 15.22 -11.46 30.64
CA SER A 698 14.79 -11.90 31.97
C SER A 698 13.63 -11.05 32.47
N HIS A 699 13.77 -9.72 32.43
CA HIS A 699 12.68 -8.80 32.78
C HIS A 699 11.49 -8.99 31.84
N CYS A 700 11.72 -9.06 30.51
CA CYS A 700 10.65 -9.37 29.56
C CYS A 700 9.90 -10.68 29.90
N SER A 701 10.60 -11.76 30.28
CA SER A 701 9.95 -13.01 30.70
C SER A 701 9.09 -12.90 31.96
N ARG A 702 9.43 -11.98 32.89
CA ARG A 702 8.59 -11.65 34.04
C ARG A 702 7.35 -10.86 33.62
N ILE A 703 7.49 -9.92 32.70
CA ILE A 703 6.40 -9.05 32.22
C ILE A 703 5.34 -9.87 31.47
N LEU A 704 5.74 -10.81 30.60
CA LEU A 704 4.80 -11.72 29.92
C LEU A 704 3.99 -12.57 30.92
N LEU A 705 4.62 -12.98 32.04
CA LEU A 705 3.92 -13.67 33.11
C LEU A 705 3.02 -12.73 33.93
N LEU A 706 3.39 -11.46 34.08
CA LEU A 706 2.59 -10.44 34.76
C LEU A 706 1.30 -10.15 33.99
N SER A 707 1.35 -9.94 32.66
CA SER A 707 0.15 -9.75 31.82
C SER A 707 -0.86 -10.89 31.96
N LEU A 708 -0.39 -12.14 31.94
CA LEU A 708 -1.27 -13.30 32.12
C LEU A 708 -1.87 -13.35 33.52
N LYS A 709 -1.14 -12.91 34.55
CA LYS A 709 -1.63 -12.83 35.94
C LYS A 709 -2.67 -11.72 36.11
N GLN A 710 -2.44 -10.54 35.52
CA GLN A 710 -3.41 -9.44 35.49
C GLN A 710 -4.73 -9.91 34.88
N LEU A 711 -4.72 -10.42 33.64
CA LEU A 711 -5.92 -10.95 32.97
C LEU A 711 -6.62 -12.05 33.78
N TYR A 712 -5.86 -12.94 34.43
CA TYR A 712 -6.44 -13.99 35.26
C TYR A 712 -7.12 -13.42 36.50
N THR A 713 -6.50 -12.44 37.15
CA THR A 713 -7.07 -11.76 38.33
C THR A 713 -8.26 -10.87 37.95
N GLU A 714 -8.23 -10.19 36.81
CA GLU A 714 -9.35 -9.44 36.22
C GLU A 714 -10.56 -10.39 36.00
N LEU A 715 -10.37 -11.48 35.25
CA LEU A 715 -11.42 -12.47 34.99
C LEU A 715 -11.94 -13.16 36.26
N LEU A 716 -11.07 -13.45 37.22
CA LEU A 716 -11.42 -14.03 38.53
C LEU A 716 -12.26 -13.07 39.38
N GLN A 717 -12.03 -11.76 39.28
CA GLN A 717 -12.81 -10.74 39.99
C GLN A 717 -14.20 -10.54 39.37
N GLU A 718 -14.31 -10.59 38.04
CA GLU A 718 -15.59 -10.47 37.33
C GLU A 718 -16.49 -11.72 37.48
N GLN A 719 -15.93 -12.92 37.27
CA GLN A 719 -16.70 -14.16 37.08
C GLN A 719 -16.62 -15.12 38.29
N GLY A 720 -15.67 -14.91 39.20
CA GLY A 720 -15.43 -15.77 40.35
C GLY A 720 -14.66 -17.07 40.02
N PRO A 721 -14.36 -17.91 41.03
CA PRO A 721 -13.42 -19.03 40.90
C PRO A 721 -14.00 -20.32 40.28
N GLN A 722 -15.23 -20.32 39.79
CA GLN A 722 -15.92 -21.51 39.27
C GLN A 722 -16.12 -21.41 37.76
N GLY A 723 -15.93 -22.51 37.03
CA GLY A 723 -16.16 -22.57 35.57
C GLY A 723 -15.13 -21.84 34.69
N LEU A 724 -14.15 -21.14 35.25
CA LEU A 724 -13.20 -20.29 34.50
C LEU A 724 -12.60 -20.93 33.23
N SER A 725 -12.20 -22.21 33.28
CA SER A 725 -11.58 -22.91 32.14
C SER A 725 -12.50 -23.11 30.93
N GLU A 726 -13.82 -22.95 31.11
CA GLU A 726 -14.87 -23.09 30.08
C GLU A 726 -15.28 -21.74 29.46
N LEU A 727 -14.82 -20.61 30.00
CA LEU A 727 -15.18 -19.28 29.52
C LEU A 727 -14.42 -18.90 28.22
N PRO A 728 -15.06 -18.23 27.24
CA PRO A 728 -14.38 -17.76 26.02
C PRO A 728 -13.14 -16.90 26.31
N ALA A 729 -13.23 -15.98 27.27
CA ALA A 729 -12.11 -15.12 27.69
C ALA A 729 -10.89 -15.93 28.18
N PHE A 730 -11.11 -17.07 28.85
CA PHE A 730 -10.01 -17.94 29.27
C PHE A 730 -9.38 -18.70 28.09
N SER A 731 -10.13 -18.96 27.02
CA SER A 731 -9.56 -19.45 25.76
C SER A 731 -8.72 -18.38 25.06
N GLU A 732 -9.18 -17.12 25.01
CA GLU A 732 -8.37 -16.00 24.49
C GLU A 732 -7.06 -15.82 25.27
N MET A 733 -7.09 -15.97 26.60
CA MET A 733 -5.90 -15.97 27.45
C MET A 733 -4.97 -17.16 27.16
N ARG A 734 -5.52 -18.33 26.82
CA ARG A 734 -4.75 -19.54 26.46
C ARG A 734 -4.02 -19.34 25.13
N ASP A 735 -4.65 -18.69 24.16
CA ASP A 735 -3.99 -18.35 22.88
C ASP A 735 -3.01 -17.19 23.01
N LEU A 736 -3.26 -16.23 23.91
CA LEU A 736 -2.23 -15.26 24.31
C LEU A 736 -1.01 -15.95 24.94
N ALA A 737 -1.22 -16.90 25.85
CA ALA A 737 -0.15 -17.71 26.45
C ALA A 737 0.61 -18.52 25.39
N ARG A 738 -0.10 -19.13 24.41
CA ARG A 738 0.49 -19.79 23.22
C ARG A 738 1.38 -18.82 22.44
N ARG A 739 0.88 -17.63 22.09
CA ARG A 739 1.65 -16.58 21.38
C ARG A 739 2.87 -16.12 22.17
N PHE A 740 2.76 -15.93 23.49
CA PHE A 740 3.90 -15.61 24.37
C PHE A 740 4.91 -16.76 24.41
N ALA A 741 4.47 -18.03 24.43
CA ALA A 741 5.34 -19.19 24.33
C ALA A 741 6.09 -19.25 22.98
N LEU A 742 5.51 -18.77 21.87
CA LEU A 742 6.23 -18.63 20.59
C LEU A 742 7.37 -17.59 20.68
N SER A 743 7.23 -16.54 21.52
CA SER A 743 8.23 -15.46 21.62
C SER A 743 9.61 -15.89 22.15
N PHE A 744 9.69 -17.06 22.81
CA PHE A 744 10.97 -17.67 23.20
C PHE A 744 11.69 -18.39 22.04
N GLY A 745 11.03 -18.55 20.89
CA GLY A 745 11.61 -19.11 19.67
C GLY A 745 12.01 -20.59 19.74
N PRO A 746 12.77 -21.09 18.75
CA PRO A 746 13.23 -22.48 18.71
C PRO A 746 14.51 -22.72 19.55
N GLN A 747 15.22 -21.67 19.96
CA GLN A 747 16.52 -21.77 20.63
C GLN A 747 16.38 -22.05 22.14
N GLN A 748 15.74 -23.18 22.49
CA GLN A 748 15.45 -23.61 23.87
C GLN A 748 16.65 -23.45 24.83
N LEU A 749 17.87 -23.74 24.36
CA LEU A 749 19.11 -23.64 25.15
C LEU A 749 19.40 -22.22 25.69
N GLN A 750 19.08 -21.15 24.93
CA GLN A 750 19.34 -19.77 25.37
C GLN A 750 18.30 -19.25 26.38
N ASN A 751 17.10 -19.83 26.38
CA ASN A 751 15.95 -19.34 27.16
C ASN A 751 15.53 -20.31 28.26
N ARG A 752 16.29 -21.41 28.46
CA ARG A 752 16.03 -22.48 29.43
C ARG A 752 15.68 -21.96 30.82
N ASP A 753 16.59 -21.20 31.43
CA ASP A 753 16.44 -20.74 32.81
C ASP A 753 15.30 -19.72 32.96
N LEU A 754 15.00 -18.96 31.90
CA LEU A 754 13.89 -18.00 31.86
C LEU A 754 12.56 -18.73 31.87
N VAL A 755 12.38 -19.72 30.98
CA VAL A 755 11.16 -20.53 30.91
C VAL A 755 10.97 -21.33 32.20
N VAL A 756 12.05 -21.95 32.73
CA VAL A 756 12.01 -22.64 34.05
C VAL A 756 11.64 -21.69 35.20
N THR A 757 12.06 -20.44 35.16
CA THR A 757 11.70 -19.43 36.17
C THR A 757 10.25 -18.99 36.01
N LEU A 758 9.78 -18.74 34.78
CA LEU A 758 8.38 -18.42 34.45
C LEU A 758 7.43 -19.50 34.98
N HIS A 759 7.73 -20.79 34.73
CA HIS A 759 6.93 -21.89 35.30
C HIS A 759 6.96 -21.93 36.83
N LYS A 760 8.08 -21.65 37.50
CA LYS A 760 8.16 -21.59 38.98
C LYS A 760 7.32 -20.44 39.56
N GLU A 761 7.46 -19.24 39.01
CA GLU A 761 6.71 -18.06 39.47
C GLU A 761 5.22 -18.12 39.08
N GLY A 762 4.87 -18.92 38.07
CA GLY A 762 3.49 -19.31 37.77
C GLY A 762 2.92 -20.30 38.79
N ILE A 763 3.60 -21.42 39.06
CA ILE A 763 3.19 -22.43 40.05
C ILE A 763 2.97 -21.80 41.45
N LYS A 764 3.81 -20.83 41.84
CA LYS A 764 3.63 -20.07 43.08
C LYS A 764 2.33 -19.26 43.11
N PHE A 765 1.95 -18.64 41.99
CA PHE A 765 0.73 -17.84 41.88
C PHE A 765 -0.53 -18.74 41.87
N SER A 766 -0.48 -19.87 41.17
CA SER A 766 -1.57 -20.86 41.18
C SER A 766 -1.86 -21.45 42.57
N LEU A 767 -0.96 -21.27 43.53
CA LEU A 767 -1.02 -21.79 44.89
C LEU A 767 -0.75 -20.68 45.95
N SER A 768 -0.92 -19.40 45.60
CA SER A 768 -0.65 -18.28 46.51
C SER A 768 -1.76 -18.07 47.54
N GLU A 769 -2.98 -18.39 47.16
CA GLU A 769 -4.18 -18.24 47.98
C GLU A 769 -4.73 -19.61 48.39
N LEU A 770 -5.09 -19.73 49.65
CA LEU A 770 -5.70 -20.93 50.21
C LEU A 770 -7.24 -20.79 50.19
N PRO A 771 -7.99 -21.88 49.97
CA PRO A 771 -9.44 -21.85 50.03
C PRO A 771 -9.94 -21.44 51.43
N PRO A 772 -11.12 -20.79 51.55
CA PRO A 772 -11.66 -20.36 52.84
C PRO A 772 -11.73 -21.50 53.86
N ALA A 773 -11.32 -21.22 55.10
CA ALA A 773 -11.18 -22.23 56.14
C ALA A 773 -12.49 -22.97 56.42
N GLY A 774 -12.49 -24.29 56.20
CA GLY A 774 -13.67 -25.15 56.31
C GLY A 774 -14.32 -25.54 54.98
N SER A 775 -13.89 -24.96 53.85
CA SER A 775 -14.28 -25.42 52.51
C SER A 775 -13.28 -26.45 51.96
N SER A 776 -13.78 -27.49 51.29
CA SER A 776 -12.96 -28.46 50.53
C SER A 776 -12.66 -27.96 49.11
N GLY A 777 -12.51 -26.63 48.95
CA GLY A 777 -12.45 -25.96 47.66
C GLY A 777 -11.08 -26.11 46.97
N GLN A 778 -11.10 -26.04 45.64
CA GLN A 778 -9.90 -25.83 44.84
C GLN A 778 -9.30 -24.44 45.13
N PRO A 779 -7.97 -24.24 45.15
CA PRO A 779 -7.37 -22.92 45.20
C PRO A 779 -7.86 -22.03 44.03
N PRO A 780 -8.18 -20.74 44.25
CA PRO A 780 -8.84 -19.89 43.25
C PRO A 780 -7.94 -19.64 42.02
N ASN A 781 -6.61 -19.66 42.19
CA ASN A 781 -5.65 -19.41 41.12
C ASN A 781 -5.24 -20.69 40.36
N LEU A 782 -5.82 -21.85 40.66
CA LEU A 782 -5.31 -23.13 40.14
C LEU A 782 -5.49 -23.30 38.62
N ALA A 783 -6.53 -22.75 38.01
CA ALA A 783 -6.75 -22.84 36.56
C ALA A 783 -5.62 -22.17 35.75
N PHE A 784 -4.88 -21.23 36.35
CA PHE A 784 -3.68 -20.64 35.75
C PHE A 784 -2.59 -21.67 35.37
N LEU A 785 -2.59 -22.87 35.97
CA LEU A 785 -1.70 -23.97 35.55
C LEU A 785 -1.95 -24.42 34.10
N GLU A 786 -3.16 -24.24 33.56
CA GLU A 786 -3.49 -24.58 32.17
C GLU A 786 -2.87 -23.56 31.20
N LEU A 787 -2.82 -22.28 31.57
CA LEU A 787 -2.11 -21.24 30.82
C LEU A 787 -0.59 -21.50 30.83
N LEU A 788 -0.04 -22.00 31.94
CA LEU A 788 1.35 -22.44 32.02
C LEU A 788 1.64 -23.68 31.15
N SER A 789 0.63 -24.50 30.84
CA SER A 789 0.83 -25.71 30.01
C SER A 789 1.28 -25.37 28.58
N GLU A 790 0.86 -24.20 28.07
CA GLU A 790 1.24 -23.69 26.74
C GLU A 790 2.71 -23.28 26.62
N PHE A 791 3.38 -22.99 27.74
CA PHE A 791 4.83 -22.76 27.79
C PHE A 791 5.64 -24.07 27.84
N SER A 792 5.01 -25.19 28.22
CA SER A 792 5.69 -26.48 28.38
C SER A 792 6.41 -27.03 27.13
N PRO A 793 6.01 -26.75 25.87
CA PRO A 793 6.78 -27.15 24.67
C PRO A 793 8.15 -26.45 24.55
N ARG A 794 8.40 -25.39 25.32
CA ARG A 794 9.70 -24.67 25.36
C ARG A 794 10.66 -25.23 26.41
N LEU A 795 10.24 -26.19 27.25
CA LEU A 795 11.07 -26.86 28.26
C LEU A 795 11.82 -28.07 27.69
N PHE A 796 13.05 -28.31 28.16
CA PHE A 796 13.71 -29.61 27.99
C PHE A 796 13.08 -30.68 28.88
N HIS A 797 13.20 -31.95 28.48
CA HIS A 797 12.66 -33.08 29.24
C HIS A 797 13.16 -33.15 30.70
N GLN A 798 14.43 -32.82 30.95
CA GLN A 798 15.00 -32.72 32.31
C GLN A 798 14.30 -31.65 33.15
N ASP A 799 13.96 -30.51 32.54
CA ASP A 799 13.33 -29.39 33.22
C ASP A 799 11.84 -29.65 33.49
N LYS A 800 11.17 -30.38 32.60
CA LYS A 800 9.82 -30.89 32.84
C LYS A 800 9.75 -31.78 34.08
N GLN A 801 10.71 -32.72 34.24
CA GLN A 801 10.83 -33.53 35.45
C GLN A 801 11.09 -32.67 36.70
N LEU A 802 12.02 -31.70 36.62
CA LEU A 802 12.33 -30.78 37.72
C LEU A 802 11.11 -29.96 38.16
N LEU A 803 10.33 -29.44 37.21
CA LEU A 803 9.13 -28.64 37.47
C LEU A 803 7.98 -29.48 38.02
N ARG A 804 7.83 -30.73 37.60
CA ARG A 804 6.89 -31.68 38.21
C ARG A 804 7.25 -31.95 39.67
N SER A 805 8.50 -32.26 39.98
CA SER A 805 8.98 -32.43 41.36
C SER A 805 8.94 -31.13 42.19
N TYR A 806 8.87 -29.96 41.56
CA TYR A 806 8.64 -28.67 42.23
C TYR A 806 7.14 -28.49 42.56
N LEU A 807 6.25 -28.73 41.60
CA LEU A 807 4.80 -28.69 41.78
C LEU A 807 4.34 -29.64 42.90
N GLU A 808 4.82 -30.89 42.89
CA GLU A 808 4.51 -31.90 43.92
C GLU A 808 4.88 -31.40 45.34
N LYS A 809 6.01 -30.72 45.50
CA LYS A 809 6.46 -30.10 46.78
C LYS A 809 5.67 -28.85 47.18
N CYS A 810 5.04 -28.17 46.23
CA CYS A 810 4.15 -27.04 46.51
C CYS A 810 2.75 -27.53 46.91
N LEU A 811 2.19 -28.50 46.19
CA LEU A 811 0.88 -29.12 46.50
C LEU A 811 0.86 -29.78 47.89
N GLN A 812 1.97 -30.38 48.33
CA GLN A 812 2.13 -30.90 49.70
C GLN A 812 1.86 -29.87 50.82
N ARG A 813 1.88 -28.56 50.53
CA ARG A 813 1.64 -27.49 51.51
C ARG A 813 0.17 -27.07 51.61
N VAL A 814 -0.66 -27.46 50.64
CA VAL A 814 -2.06 -27.00 50.50
C VAL A 814 -3.06 -28.02 51.09
N SER A 815 -2.59 -29.24 51.40
CA SER A 815 -3.37 -30.39 51.87
C SER A 815 -4.32 -30.99 50.83
N GLN A 816 -4.70 -32.26 51.03
CA GLN A 816 -5.40 -33.08 50.05
C GLN A 816 -6.90 -33.17 50.35
N SER A 817 -7.74 -32.97 49.32
CA SER A 817 -9.10 -33.53 49.28
C SER A 817 -9.03 -35.05 49.04
N PRO A 818 -10.00 -35.85 49.54
CA PRO A 818 -10.07 -37.28 49.22
C PRO A 818 -10.37 -37.57 47.74
N ASP A 819 -11.12 -36.67 47.09
CA ASP A 819 -11.70 -36.87 45.76
C ASP A 819 -10.77 -36.39 44.63
N GLY A 820 -9.73 -37.19 44.36
CA GLY A 820 -8.95 -37.15 43.12
C GLY A 820 -8.00 -35.95 42.92
N PRO A 821 -7.24 -35.94 41.81
CA PRO A 821 -6.41 -34.81 41.42
C PRO A 821 -7.25 -33.73 40.72
N TRP A 822 -7.05 -32.46 41.09
CA TRP A 822 -7.71 -31.33 40.45
C TRP A 822 -7.43 -31.27 38.93
N GLY A 823 -8.42 -30.85 38.14
CA GLY A 823 -8.35 -30.80 36.67
C GLY A 823 -7.12 -30.05 36.15
N PRO A 824 -6.93 -28.77 36.50
CA PRO A 824 -5.77 -27.97 36.07
C PRO A 824 -4.41 -28.56 36.43
N VAL A 825 -4.30 -29.20 37.60
CA VAL A 825 -3.07 -29.92 38.00
C VAL A 825 -2.84 -31.15 37.12
N THR A 826 -3.90 -31.86 36.76
CA THR A 826 -3.85 -33.03 35.87
C THR A 826 -3.42 -32.61 34.46
N THR A 827 -4.09 -31.61 33.86
CA THR A 827 -3.75 -30.99 32.57
C THR A 827 -2.27 -30.58 32.52
N TYR A 828 -1.82 -29.83 33.54
CA TYR A 828 -0.44 -29.35 33.59
C TYR A 828 0.58 -30.48 33.81
N CYS A 829 0.28 -31.48 34.65
CA CYS A 829 1.11 -32.68 34.83
C CYS A 829 1.23 -33.53 33.54
N HIS A 830 0.19 -33.59 32.70
CA HIS A 830 0.29 -34.20 31.38
C HIS A 830 1.21 -33.40 30.46
N SER A 831 1.11 -32.06 30.45
CA SER A 831 2.02 -31.22 29.65
C SER A 831 3.51 -31.32 30.06
N LEU A 832 3.78 -31.62 31.34
CA LEU A 832 5.12 -31.92 31.86
C LEU A 832 5.54 -33.40 31.71
N SER A 833 4.66 -34.29 31.25
CA SER A 833 5.02 -35.69 30.99
C SER A 833 5.67 -35.85 29.60
N PRO A 834 6.52 -36.86 29.36
CA PRO A 834 6.97 -37.18 28.02
C PRO A 834 5.78 -37.67 27.19
N VAL A 835 5.62 -37.14 25.98
CA VAL A 835 4.86 -37.82 24.93
C VAL A 835 5.73 -38.98 24.46
N GLU A 836 5.28 -40.22 24.69
CA GLU A 836 5.90 -41.37 24.05
C GLU A 836 5.54 -41.36 22.56
N ASN A 837 6.47 -40.90 21.73
CA ASN A 837 6.40 -41.11 20.28
C ASN A 837 6.55 -42.62 20.00
N THR A 838 5.45 -43.36 20.06
CA THR A 838 5.35 -44.81 19.81
C THR A 838 5.52 -45.19 18.33
N ALA A 839 6.33 -44.43 17.60
CA ALA A 839 6.66 -44.59 16.19
C ALA A 839 8.11 -45.04 15.94
N GLU A 840 8.96 -45.16 16.98
CA GLU A 840 10.40 -45.41 16.80
C GLU A 840 11.00 -46.51 17.72
N ALA A 841 10.18 -47.48 18.16
CA ALA A 841 10.62 -48.55 19.07
C ALA A 841 10.02 -49.95 18.79
N SER A 842 10.22 -50.49 17.59
CA SER A 842 10.18 -51.96 17.38
C SER A 842 11.44 -52.41 16.63
N SER A 843 12.10 -53.46 17.11
CA SER A 843 13.45 -53.80 16.66
C SER A 843 13.62 -55.26 16.27
N GLN A 844 14.55 -55.50 15.33
CA GLN A 844 15.10 -56.79 14.91
C GLN A 844 14.21 -57.73 14.08
N SER A 845 14.35 -57.63 12.76
CA SER A 845 14.85 -58.79 12.01
C SER A 845 15.79 -58.34 10.86
N TYR A 846 16.84 -59.13 10.61
CA TYR A 846 17.75 -58.96 9.46
C TYR A 846 17.54 -60.13 8.49
N PRO A 847 17.70 -59.91 7.17
CA PRO A 847 18.96 -60.35 6.57
C PRO A 847 19.51 -59.53 5.37
N ARG A 848 20.79 -59.15 5.48
CA ARG A 848 21.81 -59.07 4.40
C ARG A 848 21.43 -58.50 3.02
N SER A 849 22.01 -57.35 2.69
CA SER A 849 22.54 -57.07 1.33
C SER A 849 24.04 -57.42 1.24
N LYS A 850 24.60 -57.55 0.02
CA LYS A 850 25.97 -58.07 -0.23
C LYS A 850 26.91 -57.05 -0.88
N LYS A 851 28.20 -57.18 -0.57
CA LYS A 851 29.35 -56.46 -1.18
C LYS A 851 29.34 -56.46 -2.72
N ARG A 852 29.65 -55.30 -3.33
CA ARG A 852 30.69 -55.13 -4.38
C ARG A 852 31.28 -53.72 -4.20
N ARG A 853 32.52 -53.48 -3.80
CA ARG A 853 33.90 -53.87 -4.24
C ARG A 853 34.52 -52.77 -5.12
N THR A 854 35.56 -52.14 -4.57
CA THR A 854 36.39 -51.08 -5.14
C THR A 854 37.33 -51.62 -6.23
N GLU A 855 37.67 -50.79 -7.22
CA GLU A 855 38.94 -50.86 -7.96
C GLU A 855 39.20 -49.51 -8.67
N GLY A 856 40.48 -49.17 -8.89
CA GLY A 856 40.94 -48.02 -9.67
C GLY A 856 42.36 -48.29 -10.19
N PRO A 857 42.91 -47.46 -11.10
CA PRO A 857 44.30 -47.02 -10.84
C PRO A 857 44.75 -45.65 -11.42
N SER A 858 45.31 -44.81 -10.54
CA SER A 858 46.55 -44.00 -10.69
C SER A 858 46.93 -43.21 -11.97
N ARG A 859 47.19 -41.90 -11.80
CA ARG A 859 48.43 -41.15 -12.17
C ARG A 859 48.36 -39.74 -11.54
N ARG A 860 49.16 -39.34 -10.53
CA ARG A 860 50.60 -38.96 -10.52
C ARG A 860 50.97 -37.67 -11.29
N GLN A 861 50.98 -36.52 -10.62
CA GLN A 861 52.16 -35.64 -10.33
C GLN A 861 51.73 -34.40 -9.50
N LYS A 862 52.39 -34.10 -8.37
CA LYS A 862 53.34 -32.97 -8.11
C LYS A 862 52.79 -31.57 -8.41
N GLY A 863 52.85 -30.59 -7.50
CA GLY A 863 53.30 -30.60 -6.08
C GLY A 863 53.52 -29.18 -5.52
N ASP A 864 53.68 -29.08 -4.18
CA ASP A 864 54.21 -27.94 -3.39
C ASP A 864 53.40 -26.60 -3.44
N ALA A 865 53.30 -25.75 -2.41
CA ALA A 865 53.81 -25.76 -1.03
C ALA A 865 52.81 -25.07 -0.05
N SER A 866 53.19 -24.97 1.23
CA SER A 866 52.43 -24.46 2.37
C SER A 866 52.22 -22.93 2.45
N SER A 867 51.05 -22.53 2.96
CA SER A 867 50.97 -21.64 4.15
C SER A 867 49.60 -21.76 4.83
N SER A 868 49.51 -21.32 6.07
CA SER A 868 48.32 -21.39 6.94
C SER A 868 47.68 -20.04 7.16
N GLN A 869 46.35 -19.96 7.15
CA GLN A 869 45.60 -19.18 8.15
C GLN A 869 44.13 -19.58 8.21
N GLU A 870 43.52 -19.43 9.38
CA GLU A 870 42.08 -19.55 9.60
C GLU A 870 41.43 -18.19 9.38
N GLU A 871 40.39 -18.09 8.55
CA GLU A 871 39.48 -16.94 8.55
C GLU A 871 38.03 -17.41 8.72
N SER A 872 37.36 -16.84 9.71
CA SER A 872 35.97 -17.14 10.06
C SER A 872 35.01 -16.37 9.16
N LEU A 873 34.23 -17.08 8.36
CA LEU A 873 33.17 -16.47 7.54
C LEU A 873 32.06 -15.90 8.41
N GLN A 874 32.09 -14.58 8.65
CA GLN A 874 31.03 -13.86 9.34
C GLN A 874 29.77 -13.74 8.46
N LEU A 875 28.82 -14.65 8.66
CA LEU A 875 27.48 -14.56 8.04
C LEU A 875 26.57 -13.55 8.77
N ASN A 876 26.91 -12.26 8.65
CA ASN A 876 26.05 -11.15 9.07
C ASN A 876 25.01 -10.81 8.01
N SER A 877 24.11 -11.76 7.70
CA SER A 877 22.92 -11.52 6.89
C SER A 877 21.75 -11.04 7.76
N ILE A 878 21.60 -9.71 7.87
CA ILE A 878 20.42 -9.10 8.52
C ILE A 878 19.18 -9.45 7.67
N PRO A 879 18.12 -10.07 8.24
CA PRO A 879 16.88 -10.32 7.51
C PRO A 879 16.17 -8.99 7.18
N PRO A 880 15.43 -8.91 6.06
CA PRO A 880 14.72 -7.68 5.70
C PRO A 880 13.69 -7.31 6.76
N SER A 881 13.74 -6.06 7.24
CA SER A 881 12.71 -5.49 8.10
C SER A 881 11.37 -5.38 7.35
N PRO A 882 10.22 -5.70 7.96
CA PRO A 882 8.91 -5.50 7.35
C PRO A 882 8.67 -4.03 7.00
N THR A 883 7.88 -3.79 5.96
CA THR A 883 7.57 -2.44 5.46
C THR A 883 6.50 -1.76 6.31
N LEU A 884 6.94 -1.01 7.33
CA LEU A 884 6.07 -0.07 8.04
C LEU A 884 5.51 0.99 7.07
N THR A 885 4.20 0.95 6.83
CA THR A 885 3.41 1.93 6.06
C THR A 885 3.18 3.22 6.86
N SER A 886 4.27 3.86 7.29
CA SER A 886 4.23 5.18 7.91
C SER A 886 4.49 6.26 6.85
N THR A 887 3.59 7.24 6.74
CA THR A 887 3.66 8.42 5.87
C THR A 887 4.67 9.48 6.38
N ALA A 888 5.80 9.05 6.94
CA ALA A 888 6.87 9.91 7.40
C ALA A 888 7.77 10.38 6.24
N VAL A 889 7.64 11.66 5.88
CA VAL A 889 8.49 12.31 4.86
C VAL A 889 9.96 12.28 5.29
N LYS A 890 10.78 11.44 4.65
CA LYS A 890 12.21 11.34 4.94
C LYS A 890 13.00 12.53 4.39
N ARG A 891 13.16 13.56 5.23
CA ARG A 891 14.22 14.57 5.04
C ARG A 891 15.58 13.86 5.00
N GLY A 892 16.40 14.17 3.99
CA GLY A 892 17.74 13.62 3.84
C GLY A 892 18.72 14.20 4.86
N GLN A 893 19.62 13.37 5.40
CA GLN A 893 20.76 13.86 6.18
C GLN A 893 21.89 14.34 5.24
N PRO A 894 22.59 15.45 5.56
CA PRO A 894 23.71 15.92 4.76
C PRO A 894 24.93 15.01 4.92
N LEU A 895 25.54 14.61 3.80
CA LEU A 895 26.82 13.91 3.80
C LEU A 895 27.96 14.93 3.94
N ARG A 896 28.80 14.71 4.95
CA ARG A 896 30.00 15.51 5.21
C ARG A 896 31.04 15.22 4.12
N GLY A 897 31.53 16.27 3.46
CA GLY A 897 32.37 16.15 2.26
C GLY A 897 33.82 15.72 2.49
N LEU A 898 34.46 15.39 1.37
CA LEU A 898 35.91 15.38 1.14
C LEU A 898 36.17 16.13 -0.17
N GLU A 899 37.31 16.82 -0.25
CA GLU A 899 37.71 17.67 -1.38
C GLU A 899 38.46 16.85 -2.43
N GLU A 900 38.30 17.16 -3.73
CA GLU A 900 39.39 17.10 -4.75
C GLU A 900 38.96 17.72 -6.11
N VAL A 901 39.42 18.95 -6.35
CA VAL A 901 40.05 19.54 -7.57
C VAL A 901 39.57 19.13 -9.00
N GLU A 902 39.10 20.13 -9.76
CA GLU A 902 39.31 20.50 -11.20
C GLU A 902 39.34 19.40 -12.31
N GLU A 903 38.86 19.59 -13.56
CA GLU A 903 39.08 20.68 -14.54
C GLU A 903 37.90 20.90 -15.53
N GLU A 904 38.04 21.88 -16.44
CA GLU A 904 37.05 22.31 -17.44
C GLU A 904 36.96 21.42 -18.71
N GLY A 905 35.92 21.64 -19.54
CA GLY A 905 35.82 21.01 -20.88
C GLY A 905 34.54 21.34 -21.66
N SER A 906 34.47 22.51 -22.30
CA SER A 906 33.31 22.94 -23.11
C SER A 906 33.47 22.67 -24.61
N SER A 907 32.37 22.35 -25.31
CA SER A 907 32.09 22.72 -26.72
C SER A 907 30.72 22.19 -27.19
N GLU A 908 30.04 22.97 -28.04
CA GLU A 908 28.78 22.61 -28.73
C GLU A 908 28.99 22.58 -30.28
N PRO A 909 27.99 22.29 -31.14
CA PRO A 909 28.22 21.52 -32.38
C PRO A 909 28.06 22.32 -33.69
N GLU A 910 28.28 21.63 -34.82
CA GLU A 910 27.85 22.08 -36.15
C GLU A 910 26.99 21.05 -36.92
N LEU A 911 26.32 21.53 -37.97
CA LEU A 911 25.25 20.83 -38.71
C LEU A 911 25.74 20.22 -40.03
N THR A 912 24.92 19.35 -40.64
CA THR A 912 24.70 19.40 -42.09
C THR A 912 23.34 18.84 -42.50
N GLN A 913 22.86 19.23 -43.69
CA GLN A 913 21.49 18.97 -44.18
C GLN A 913 21.45 17.88 -45.25
N GLY A 914 20.28 17.24 -45.45
CA GLY A 914 20.04 16.32 -46.56
C GLY A 914 18.55 16.17 -46.91
N GLN A 915 18.19 16.52 -48.16
CA GLN A 915 16.84 16.43 -48.76
C GLN A 915 16.97 16.55 -50.29
N PRO A 916 15.93 16.21 -51.09
CA PRO A 916 15.08 15.01 -51.08
C PRO A 916 14.99 14.40 -52.51
N LEU A 917 14.10 13.42 -52.75
CA LEU A 917 13.38 13.12 -54.03
C LEU A 917 12.49 11.88 -53.74
N SER A 918 11.15 11.96 -53.74
CA SER A 918 10.19 12.09 -54.86
C SER A 918 9.76 10.74 -55.47
N GLY A 919 8.45 10.45 -55.43
CA GLY A 919 7.83 9.24 -55.98
C GLY A 919 6.31 9.23 -55.80
N ASN A 920 5.56 9.14 -56.90
CA ASN A 920 4.08 9.17 -56.90
C ASN A 920 3.47 7.78 -56.70
N GLN A 921 2.29 7.69 -56.07
CA GLN A 921 1.02 7.54 -56.78
C GLN A 921 -0.21 7.62 -55.85
N ARG A 922 -1.39 7.84 -56.45
CA ARG A 922 -2.70 7.95 -55.75
C ARG A 922 -3.51 6.68 -55.96
N SER A 923 -4.28 6.28 -54.95
CA SER A 923 -5.54 5.56 -55.14
C SER A 923 -6.66 6.28 -54.37
N ARG A 924 -7.90 6.21 -54.88
CA ARG A 924 -9.10 6.78 -54.27
C ARG A 924 -10.03 5.63 -53.88
N PHE A 925 -10.48 5.57 -52.63
CA PHE A 925 -11.72 4.86 -52.31
C PHE A 925 -12.58 5.60 -51.29
N SER A 926 -13.85 5.21 -51.26
CA SER A 926 -15.03 5.93 -50.77
C SER A 926 -15.16 6.02 -49.24
N SER A 927 -15.72 7.12 -48.77
CA SER A 927 -16.15 7.34 -47.38
C SER A 927 -17.43 6.56 -47.03
N PRO A 928 -17.52 6.01 -45.81
CA PRO A 928 -18.78 5.79 -45.10
C PRO A 928 -19.26 7.05 -44.35
N ARG A 929 -20.43 6.95 -43.69
CA ARG A 929 -21.15 8.07 -43.06
C ARG A 929 -20.71 8.33 -41.62
N ARG A 930 -20.91 9.58 -41.16
CA ARG A 930 -20.85 9.95 -39.74
C ARG A 930 -21.98 9.25 -38.98
N PHE A 931 -21.67 8.64 -37.85
CA PHE A 931 -22.63 8.46 -36.75
C PHE A 931 -22.37 9.52 -35.68
N ARG A 932 -23.39 9.78 -34.84
CA ARG A 932 -23.43 10.90 -33.90
C ARG A 932 -24.08 10.42 -32.61
N THR A 933 -23.25 9.94 -31.68
CA THR A 933 -23.72 9.49 -30.36
C THR A 933 -24.21 10.71 -29.57
N LEU A 934 -25.43 10.65 -29.04
CA LEU A 934 -25.86 11.54 -27.96
C LEU A 934 -25.52 10.83 -26.64
N LEU A 935 -24.83 11.54 -25.76
CA LEU A 935 -24.79 11.20 -24.34
C LEU A 935 -26.18 11.48 -23.73
N ASN A 936 -26.67 10.58 -22.89
CA ASN A 936 -28.00 10.68 -22.27
C ASN A 936 -27.84 10.41 -20.76
N PRO A 937 -28.13 11.37 -19.87
CA PRO A 937 -27.80 11.26 -18.45
C PRO A 937 -28.82 10.42 -17.69
N SER A 938 -28.64 9.10 -17.65
CA SER A 938 -29.41 8.18 -16.77
C SER A 938 -28.65 6.86 -16.56
N GLY A 939 -27.91 6.73 -15.46
CA GLY A 939 -27.20 5.50 -15.07
C GLY A 939 -27.55 5.08 -13.63
N PRO A 940 -27.75 3.78 -13.34
CA PRO A 940 -27.95 3.29 -11.98
C PRO A 940 -26.61 3.15 -11.22
N GLY A 941 -26.65 3.31 -9.89
CA GLY A 941 -25.45 3.43 -9.06
C GLY A 941 -24.53 2.20 -9.01
N LEU A 942 -23.22 2.44 -8.95
CA LEU A 942 -22.14 1.44 -9.02
C LEU A 942 -21.77 0.77 -7.68
N GLY A 943 -22.42 1.15 -6.57
CA GLY A 943 -21.89 1.00 -5.19
C GLY A 943 -21.71 -0.41 -4.61
N THR A 944 -22.05 -1.50 -5.32
CA THR A 944 -22.10 -2.87 -4.74
C THR A 944 -20.98 -3.82 -5.19
N ARG A 945 -19.94 -3.34 -5.88
CA ARG A 945 -18.82 -4.18 -6.36
C ARG A 945 -17.43 -3.85 -5.79
N LEU A 946 -17.31 -2.82 -4.94
CA LEU A 946 -16.00 -2.30 -4.49
C LEU A 946 -15.45 -2.95 -3.21
N THR A 947 -16.24 -3.75 -2.48
CA THR A 947 -15.85 -4.52 -1.28
C THR A 947 -14.86 -5.68 -1.53
N ARG A 948 -14.10 -5.61 -2.64
CA ARG A 948 -13.00 -6.51 -3.02
C ARG A 948 -11.77 -5.80 -3.60
N LEU A 949 -11.72 -4.46 -3.55
CA LEU A 949 -10.55 -3.68 -4.01
C LEU A 949 -9.84 -2.90 -2.89
N SER A 950 -10.44 -2.80 -1.70
CA SER A 950 -9.73 -2.41 -0.49
C SER A 950 -9.19 -3.66 0.22
N LEU A 951 -7.97 -3.58 0.75
CA LEU A 951 -7.36 -4.51 1.71
C LEU A 951 -7.51 -6.02 1.40
N MET A 952 -6.66 -6.52 0.50
CA MET A 952 -6.09 -7.87 0.66
C MET A 952 -4.60 -7.70 0.97
N GLU A 953 -4.24 -7.91 2.24
CA GLU A 953 -2.84 -7.97 2.67
C GLU A 953 -2.25 -9.36 2.34
N GLU A 954 -0.94 -9.55 2.57
CA GLU A 954 -0.24 -10.79 2.22
C GLU A 954 -0.46 -11.89 3.28
N ASP A 955 -1.64 -12.52 3.27
CA ASP A 955 -1.97 -13.70 4.07
C ASP A 955 -1.11 -14.91 3.66
N GLU A 956 0.01 -15.14 4.35
CA GLU A 956 0.74 -16.41 4.33
C GLU A 956 -0.02 -17.48 5.15
N GLU A 957 -1.14 -17.97 4.63
CA GLU A 957 -1.81 -19.17 5.18
C GLU A 957 -0.95 -20.43 4.94
N GLU A 958 -0.49 -21.07 6.03
CA GLU A 958 0.18 -22.37 5.95
C GLU A 958 -0.82 -23.47 5.53
N LEU A 959 -0.52 -24.19 4.45
CA LEU A 959 -1.38 -25.23 3.88
C LEU A 959 -1.36 -26.53 4.72
N GLU A 960 -2.14 -26.60 5.79
CA GLU A 960 -2.47 -27.88 6.43
C GLU A 960 -3.56 -28.64 5.63
N SER A 961 -3.20 -29.82 5.13
CA SER A 961 -4.06 -30.63 4.28
C SER A 961 -4.87 -31.66 5.07
N HIS A 962 -6.17 -31.44 5.22
CA HIS A 962 -7.10 -32.47 5.71
C HIS A 962 -7.96 -33.05 4.57
N ASN A 963 -7.74 -34.33 4.29
CA ASN A 963 -8.72 -35.18 3.61
C ASN A 963 -9.76 -35.62 4.64
N GLU A 964 -11.05 -35.56 4.31
CA GLU A 964 -12.01 -36.53 4.84
C GLU A 964 -13.14 -36.78 3.83
N LEU A 965 -13.87 -37.88 4.03
CA LEU A 965 -14.73 -38.50 3.01
C LEU A 965 -16.23 -38.44 3.37
N SER A 966 -17.04 -38.69 2.35
CA SER A 966 -18.51 -38.59 2.32
C SER A 966 -19.28 -39.65 3.12
N GLU A 967 -20.34 -39.21 3.80
CA GLU A 967 -21.62 -39.89 4.12
C GLU A 967 -22.60 -38.73 4.49
N GLU A 968 -23.80 -38.47 3.95
CA GLU A 968 -24.92 -39.15 3.26
C GLU A 968 -26.16 -39.36 4.19
N TRP A 969 -27.34 -38.86 3.75
CA TRP A 969 -28.67 -38.83 4.44
C TRP A 969 -28.77 -37.87 5.66
N GLN A 970 -29.93 -37.32 6.08
CA GLN A 970 -31.34 -37.66 5.84
C GLN A 970 -32.30 -36.45 6.11
N ASP A 971 -33.53 -36.46 5.58
CA ASP A 971 -34.58 -35.42 5.77
C ASP A 971 -35.33 -35.47 7.12
N ALA A 972 -35.87 -34.31 7.56
CA ALA A 972 -36.96 -34.24 8.56
C ALA A 972 -37.79 -32.93 8.48
N ASP A 973 -39.10 -33.05 8.28
CA ASP A 973 -40.09 -31.93 8.24
C ASP A 973 -40.28 -31.16 9.57
N LYS A 974 -40.69 -29.88 9.49
CA LYS A 974 -42.10 -29.46 9.79
C LYS A 974 -42.45 -27.95 9.68
N HIS A 975 -43.41 -27.69 8.77
CA HIS A 975 -44.52 -26.73 8.80
C HIS A 975 -44.42 -25.35 9.52
N SER A 976 -44.67 -24.28 8.75
CA SER A 976 -45.93 -23.51 8.86
C SER A 976 -46.21 -22.69 7.58
N SER A 977 -47.47 -22.29 7.34
CA SER A 977 -48.03 -21.73 6.08
C SER A 977 -48.94 -20.52 6.39
N PRO A 978 -49.66 -19.85 5.43
CA PRO A 978 -49.71 -19.93 3.95
C PRO A 978 -49.08 -18.65 3.31
N SER A 979 -49.42 -18.05 2.15
CA SER A 979 -50.47 -18.15 1.08
C SER A 979 -49.91 -17.48 -0.23
N GLU A 980 -50.57 -17.30 -1.39
CA GLU A 980 -51.99 -17.43 -1.84
C GLU A 980 -52.13 -18.28 -3.14
N HIS A 981 -52.56 -17.68 -4.28
CA HIS A 981 -52.93 -18.32 -5.55
C HIS A 981 -52.48 -17.47 -6.76
N GLY A 982 -52.27 -18.00 -7.97
CA GLY A 982 -52.35 -19.39 -8.45
C GLY A 982 -52.48 -19.48 -9.99
N LEU A 983 -53.01 -20.61 -10.49
CA LEU A 983 -53.45 -20.92 -11.88
C LEU A 983 -52.39 -21.37 -12.93
N ASP A 984 -52.29 -22.70 -13.03
CA ASP A 984 -52.17 -23.58 -14.20
C ASP A 984 -52.04 -23.00 -15.63
N LEU A 985 -51.20 -23.63 -16.47
CA LEU A 985 -51.68 -24.44 -17.62
C LEU A 985 -50.58 -25.27 -18.34
N LEU A 986 -50.63 -26.59 -18.10
CA LEU A 986 -50.33 -27.79 -18.93
C LEU A 986 -49.50 -27.76 -20.25
N ASP A 987 -48.78 -28.88 -20.44
CA ASP A 987 -48.41 -29.56 -21.71
C ASP A 987 -47.49 -28.82 -22.73
N SER A 988 -46.62 -29.46 -23.51
CA SER A 988 -46.11 -30.86 -23.62
C SER A 988 -44.80 -30.80 -24.46
N THR A 989 -44.00 -31.85 -24.73
CA THR A 989 -44.12 -33.32 -24.57
C THR A 989 -42.76 -33.92 -24.12
N GLU A 990 -42.56 -35.23 -24.25
CA GLU A 990 -41.51 -36.06 -23.62
C GLU A 990 -40.70 -36.88 -24.68
N LEU A 991 -39.61 -37.54 -24.25
CA LEU A 991 -38.95 -38.76 -24.80
C LEU A 991 -37.77 -38.72 -25.83
N ASN A 992 -36.64 -39.27 -25.33
CA ASN A 992 -35.74 -40.31 -25.91
C ASN A 992 -34.46 -40.01 -26.75
N PHE A 993 -33.36 -40.59 -26.24
CA PHE A 993 -32.28 -41.42 -26.84
C PHE A 993 -32.18 -41.57 -28.38
N GLU A 994 -31.01 -41.76 -29.03
CA GLU A 994 -29.82 -42.58 -28.66
C GLU A 994 -28.44 -41.92 -29.02
N ASP A 995 -27.35 -42.68 -28.91
CA ASP A 995 -25.94 -42.27 -29.07
C ASP A 995 -25.53 -41.76 -30.48
N PHE A 996 -24.56 -40.81 -30.53
CA PHE A 996 -23.29 -40.93 -31.29
C PHE A 996 -22.28 -39.79 -31.01
#